data_AF-A0A948DE98-F1
#
_entry.id   AF-A0A948DE98-F1
#
_cell.length_a   1.000
_cell.length_b   1.000
_cell.length_c   1.000
_cell.angle_alpha   90.00
_cell.angle_beta   90.00
_cell.angle_gamma   90.00
#
_symmetry.space_group_name_H-M   'P 1'
#
loop_
_entity.id
_entity.type
_entity.pdbx_description
1 polymer ?
#
loop_
_entity_poly.entity_id
_entity_poly.type
_entity_poly.pdbx_seq_one_letter_code
_entity_poly.pdbx_strand_id
1 'polypeptide(L)'
;MKDAKAIRTVFSSTLAIMVFLALLGITPASAQAVIRVGPTRTYTTIQAGINAAAVGDSIVVDAGTYTEDIAIPDTKQDLELRPDTGAAVTIKGVANVPVASWPLADANIEVLASRAKIHGFTIESPDYAAGFYSSGTIVGATDVEVYENAFKVTPAANSGEISQGFQTYAATAIPGVDISGLSVHDNTFAGLAGAAAGYEGIYLNLDAGSGGVTVTRNQFTGRITRALTTERSSTTISDNSIVNDLAPDPTAETGGYQGINIGGVNAGAMTDVTVSGNTVTGSADGLGFEWGIKLGYQPTSTFTNVSLTYNALSRNTIGVRARFGSAGVVLRSNTIAGNVTFGVQNNDTAQLDATYNWWGDNSGPAPGGTGDAIDGDVVFDPWLKVYNADTLTGIAGFAQQGEFAIPSGASLDNTPFLDVFEEVVLIIQDGVGPHTITMPRGVRIDRTDDVNMDAMAITAGDVDVSSLSGYDETLVPRGALLFGIEGVGLSFSPPITIDLFVGTELNGDTLQLLRSPTGDADWVDTGLDPTSATVAGGACTFDTTLASVFAAFSQEEPTGLLWYLAEGSTGADGNGNFETWVLVQNPGDTTANVTVTYMTPNGAKPGPVLNLEPNSRTSVSVADSVPNEWDVSTKVTSDVPVIAERSVYWHTPTTYRQAAHDSIGVTGAQTEWFLAEGSTGADGNGNFETWVLVQNPGDTTANVTLTYMTPDGEKAGPVLEIDANSRKSVNVAETVPGEWDVSTKVTSDVPVIAERSVYWHAPGVYRQAAHDSIGVTL
;
A
#
# COMPACT_ATOMS: atom_id res chain seq x y z
N MET A 1 -32.84 71.30 -26.78
CA MET A 1 -31.86 70.84 -25.78
C MET A 1 -32.32 69.51 -25.25
N LYS A 2 -31.57 68.46 -25.61
CA LYS A 2 -31.34 67.15 -24.95
C LYS A 2 -32.59 66.38 -24.48
N ASP A 3 -33.08 65.45 -25.29
CA ASP A 3 -32.68 64.01 -25.35
C ASP A 3 -33.29 63.23 -24.18
N ALA A 4 -34.40 62.49 -24.32
CA ALA A 4 -34.76 61.36 -25.19
C ALA A 4 -34.48 59.98 -24.55
N LYS A 5 -35.56 59.15 -24.53
CA LYS A 5 -35.60 57.67 -24.52
C LYS A 5 -35.19 56.94 -23.22
N ALA A 6 -35.83 55.86 -22.79
CA ALA A 6 -36.97 55.11 -23.30
C ALA A 6 -37.50 54.15 -22.23
N ILE A 7 -38.82 53.98 -22.23
CA ILE A 7 -39.55 52.78 -21.79
C ILE A 7 -39.15 51.62 -22.72
N ARG A 8 -38.63 50.49 -22.19
CA ARG A 8 -38.79 49.11 -22.72
C ARG A 8 -37.98 48.03 -21.95
N THR A 9 -38.69 46.97 -21.51
CA THR A 9 -38.21 45.56 -21.33
C THR A 9 -37.29 45.30 -20.10
N VAL A 10 -37.35 44.20 -19.31
CA VAL A 10 -37.83 42.82 -19.52
C VAL A 10 -38.21 42.15 -18.18
N PHE A 11 -39.33 41.42 -18.17
CA PHE A 11 -39.54 40.17 -17.42
C PHE A 11 -38.38 39.18 -17.71
N SER A 12 -37.31 39.12 -16.93
CA SER A 12 -36.21 38.15 -17.25
C SER A 12 -35.31 37.70 -16.09
N SER A 13 -35.54 38.10 -14.83
CA SER A 13 -34.57 37.77 -13.77
C SER A 13 -34.82 36.43 -13.08
N THR A 14 -36.06 35.94 -13.01
CA THR A 14 -36.38 34.67 -12.33
C THR A 14 -36.24 33.44 -13.23
N LEU A 15 -36.38 33.60 -14.56
CA LEU A 15 -36.10 32.55 -15.53
C LEU A 15 -34.59 32.44 -15.83
N ALA A 16 -33.84 33.54 -15.67
CA ALA A 16 -32.40 33.55 -15.92
C ALA A 16 -31.61 32.73 -14.88
N ILE A 17 -32.03 32.65 -13.61
CA ILE A 17 -31.30 31.91 -12.56
C ILE A 17 -31.55 30.40 -12.64
N MET A 18 -32.76 29.95 -12.97
CA MET A 18 -33.00 28.52 -13.26
C MET A 18 -32.36 28.07 -14.58
N VAL A 19 -32.25 28.97 -15.56
CA VAL A 19 -31.53 28.71 -16.80
C VAL A 19 -30.00 28.82 -16.57
N PHE A 20 -29.50 29.65 -15.64
CA PHE A 20 -28.07 29.72 -15.30
C PHE A 20 -27.56 28.47 -14.55
N LEU A 21 -28.37 27.89 -13.67
CA LEU A 21 -28.06 26.61 -13.01
C LEU A 21 -28.16 25.43 -13.99
N ALA A 22 -29.06 25.49 -14.97
CA ALA A 22 -29.13 24.51 -16.06
C ALA A 22 -28.01 24.69 -17.12
N LEU A 23 -27.38 25.87 -17.22
CA LEU A 23 -26.26 26.16 -18.12
C LEU A 23 -24.87 25.95 -17.49
N LEU A 24 -24.78 25.79 -16.16
CA LEU A 24 -23.53 25.47 -15.47
C LEU A 24 -23.34 23.98 -15.18
N GLY A 25 -24.36 23.13 -15.35
CA GLY A 25 -24.22 21.68 -15.22
C GLY A 25 -23.80 21.19 -13.82
N ILE A 26 -23.74 22.06 -12.80
CA ILE A 26 -23.36 21.68 -11.44
C ILE A 26 -24.60 21.14 -10.74
N THR A 27 -24.85 19.85 -10.94
CA THR A 27 -25.71 19.05 -10.06
C THR A 27 -24.98 18.86 -8.72
N PRO A 28 -25.66 19.02 -7.56
CA PRO A 28 -25.08 18.63 -6.28
C PRO A 28 -24.68 17.15 -6.33
N ALA A 29 -23.47 16.82 -5.86
CA ALA A 29 -23.02 15.43 -5.74
C ALA A 29 -24.03 14.66 -4.88
N SER A 30 -24.63 13.62 -5.46
CA SER A 30 -25.53 12.72 -4.74
C SER A 30 -24.75 12.06 -3.59
N ALA A 31 -25.40 11.83 -2.45
CA ALA A 31 -24.85 10.96 -1.43
C ALA A 31 -24.65 9.56 -2.03
N GLN A 32 -23.46 8.99 -1.82
CA GLN A 32 -23.09 7.65 -2.28
C GLN A 32 -24.00 6.61 -1.63
N ALA A 33 -24.74 5.86 -2.44
CA ALA A 33 -25.68 4.84 -1.95
C ALA A 33 -25.04 3.46 -1.90
N VAL A 34 -25.50 2.63 -0.96
CA VAL A 34 -25.15 1.21 -0.89
C VAL A 34 -26.32 0.37 -1.41
N ILE A 35 -26.12 -0.29 -2.55
CA ILE A 35 -27.10 -1.18 -3.17
C ILE A 35 -26.79 -2.62 -2.78
N ARG A 36 -27.75 -3.29 -2.14
CA ARG A 36 -27.58 -4.67 -1.68
C ARG A 36 -28.20 -5.66 -2.66
N VAL A 37 -27.40 -6.63 -3.08
CA VAL A 37 -27.77 -7.71 -4.02
C VAL A 37 -27.80 -9.04 -3.27
N GLY A 38 -28.81 -9.86 -3.51
CA GLY A 38 -28.88 -11.20 -2.93
C GLY A 38 -30.19 -11.94 -3.21
N PRO A 39 -30.24 -13.27 -3.01
CA PRO A 39 -31.43 -14.08 -3.31
C PRO A 39 -32.70 -13.63 -2.59
N THR A 40 -32.56 -12.95 -1.45
CA THR A 40 -33.65 -12.41 -0.63
C THR A 40 -33.76 -10.89 -0.69
N ARG A 41 -32.98 -10.22 -1.54
CA ARG A 41 -32.98 -8.75 -1.70
C ARG A 41 -33.93 -8.32 -2.83
N THR A 42 -34.15 -7.01 -2.92
CA THR A 42 -34.88 -6.40 -4.05
C THR A 42 -34.18 -6.67 -5.38
N TYR A 43 -32.84 -6.57 -5.39
CA TYR A 43 -32.00 -6.90 -6.54
C TYR A 43 -31.44 -8.31 -6.32
N THR A 44 -31.89 -9.27 -7.10
CA THR A 44 -31.50 -10.68 -6.95
C THR A 44 -30.32 -11.10 -7.83
N THR A 45 -29.91 -10.24 -8.76
CA THR A 45 -28.72 -10.44 -9.60
C THR A 45 -27.80 -9.23 -9.48
N ILE A 46 -26.51 -9.43 -9.72
CA ILE A 46 -25.49 -8.39 -9.67
C ILE A 46 -25.77 -7.35 -10.75
N GLN A 47 -26.12 -7.77 -11.98
CA GLN A 47 -26.47 -6.83 -13.03
C GLN A 47 -27.67 -5.95 -12.67
N ALA A 48 -28.66 -6.48 -11.96
CA ALA A 48 -29.80 -5.69 -11.50
C ALA A 48 -29.38 -4.60 -10.49
N GLY A 49 -28.41 -4.91 -9.63
CA GLY A 49 -27.77 -3.94 -8.73
C GLY A 49 -27.03 -2.85 -9.51
N ILE A 50 -26.16 -3.23 -10.45
CA ILE A 50 -25.41 -2.28 -11.30
C ILE A 50 -26.34 -1.37 -12.09
N ASN A 51 -27.41 -1.92 -12.67
CA ASN A 51 -28.40 -1.14 -13.41
C ASN A 51 -29.04 -0.05 -12.53
N ALA A 52 -29.28 -0.35 -11.26
CA ALA A 52 -29.87 0.58 -10.29
C ALA A 52 -28.90 1.62 -9.73
N ALA A 53 -27.59 1.36 -9.79
CA ALA A 53 -26.56 2.26 -9.25
C ALA A 53 -26.47 3.61 -9.96
N ALA A 54 -26.17 4.65 -9.20
CA ALA A 54 -25.65 5.91 -9.69
C ALA A 54 -24.10 5.91 -9.70
N VAL A 55 -23.51 6.96 -10.26
CA VAL A 55 -22.06 7.22 -10.18
C VAL A 55 -21.65 7.31 -8.71
N GLY A 56 -20.57 6.63 -8.35
CA GLY A 56 -20.03 6.56 -7.00
C GLY A 56 -20.61 5.44 -6.14
N ASP A 57 -21.80 4.90 -6.42
CA ASP A 57 -22.44 3.94 -5.51
C ASP A 57 -21.61 2.66 -5.28
N SER A 58 -21.86 1.98 -4.14
CA SER A 58 -21.29 0.65 -3.87
C SER A 58 -22.37 -0.43 -4.03
N ILE A 59 -22.04 -1.50 -4.75
CA ILE A 59 -22.82 -2.75 -4.81
C ILE A 59 -22.24 -3.74 -3.80
N VAL A 60 -23.05 -4.13 -2.81
CA VAL A 60 -22.69 -5.11 -1.77
C VAL A 60 -23.48 -6.40 -1.99
N VAL A 61 -22.77 -7.49 -2.23
CA VAL A 61 -23.36 -8.77 -2.65
C VAL A 61 -23.39 -9.77 -1.49
N ASP A 62 -24.59 -10.27 -1.15
CA ASP A 62 -24.77 -11.34 -0.16
C ASP A 62 -24.15 -12.66 -0.67
N ALA A 63 -23.75 -13.54 0.24
CA ALA A 63 -23.12 -14.82 -0.07
C ALA A 63 -23.94 -15.67 -1.06
N GLY A 64 -23.25 -16.30 -2.02
CA GLY A 64 -23.88 -17.16 -3.03
C GLY A 64 -23.12 -17.25 -4.35
N THR A 65 -23.63 -18.09 -5.24
CA THR A 65 -23.16 -18.18 -6.63
C THR A 65 -24.16 -17.48 -7.55
N TYR A 66 -23.66 -16.51 -8.32
CA TYR A 66 -24.41 -15.72 -9.27
C TYR A 66 -23.95 -16.11 -10.67
N THR A 67 -24.80 -16.84 -11.40
CA THR A 67 -24.51 -17.29 -12.77
C THR A 67 -25.05 -16.28 -13.76
N GLU A 68 -24.20 -15.33 -14.13
CA GLU A 68 -24.52 -14.21 -15.03
C GLU A 68 -23.23 -13.64 -15.62
N ASP A 69 -23.33 -13.08 -16.83
CA ASP A 69 -22.33 -12.14 -17.34
C ASP A 69 -22.78 -10.72 -16.99
N ILE A 70 -21.87 -9.87 -16.53
CA ILE A 70 -22.16 -8.52 -16.06
C ILE A 70 -21.40 -7.46 -16.84
N ALA A 71 -21.99 -6.27 -16.94
CA ALA A 71 -21.38 -5.09 -17.54
C ALA A 71 -21.54 -3.88 -16.60
N ILE A 72 -20.42 -3.20 -16.38
CA ILE A 72 -20.30 -1.92 -15.69
C ILE A 72 -20.06 -0.85 -16.77
N PRO A 73 -21.12 -0.26 -17.33
CA PRO A 73 -20.98 0.68 -18.44
C PRO A 73 -20.32 2.00 -17.98
N ASP A 74 -19.77 2.75 -18.93
CA ASP A 74 -19.11 4.06 -18.75
C ASP A 74 -19.91 5.09 -17.93
N THR A 75 -21.24 4.94 -17.89
CA THR A 75 -22.16 5.71 -17.05
C THR A 75 -22.08 5.42 -15.54
N LYS A 76 -21.28 4.45 -15.09
CA LYS A 76 -21.17 3.99 -13.70
C LYS A 76 -19.79 4.28 -13.09
N GLN A 77 -19.22 5.44 -13.36
CA GLN A 77 -17.92 5.84 -12.80
C GLN A 77 -17.92 5.74 -11.27
N ASP A 78 -16.74 5.49 -10.69
CA ASP A 78 -16.53 5.40 -9.24
C ASP A 78 -17.33 4.28 -8.54
N LEU A 79 -17.89 3.32 -9.30
CA LEU A 79 -18.65 2.20 -8.74
C LEU A 79 -17.72 1.22 -8.02
N GLU A 80 -18.07 0.87 -6.78
CA GLU A 80 -17.43 -0.23 -6.06
C GLU A 80 -18.31 -1.48 -6.09
N LEU A 81 -17.79 -2.61 -6.54
CA LEU A 81 -18.44 -3.91 -6.48
C LEU A 81 -17.67 -4.81 -5.50
N ARG A 82 -18.34 -5.28 -4.45
CA ARG A 82 -17.73 -6.11 -3.40
C ARG A 82 -18.71 -7.07 -2.71
N PRO A 83 -18.24 -8.15 -2.06
CA PRO A 83 -19.08 -8.95 -1.18
C PRO A 83 -19.50 -8.18 0.09
N ASP A 84 -20.55 -8.65 0.75
CA ASP A 84 -20.84 -8.27 2.14
C ASP A 84 -19.75 -8.82 3.07
N THR A 85 -19.57 -8.21 4.23
CA THR A 85 -18.48 -8.56 5.14
C THR A 85 -18.56 -10.05 5.53
N GLY A 86 -17.51 -10.81 5.21
CA GLY A 86 -17.41 -12.25 5.46
C GLY A 86 -18.21 -13.15 4.51
N ALA A 87 -18.85 -12.59 3.47
CA ALA A 87 -19.61 -13.36 2.50
C ALA A 87 -18.70 -13.99 1.44
N ALA A 88 -18.85 -15.30 1.21
CA ALA A 88 -18.27 -15.98 0.06
C ALA A 88 -19.18 -15.79 -1.16
N VAL A 89 -18.71 -15.06 -2.16
CA VAL A 89 -19.46 -14.78 -3.39
C VAL A 89 -18.71 -15.30 -4.61
N THR A 90 -19.41 -16.05 -5.46
CA THR A 90 -18.91 -16.51 -6.76
C THR A 90 -19.69 -15.85 -7.89
N ILE A 91 -18.99 -15.15 -8.78
CA ILE A 91 -19.54 -14.70 -10.07
C ILE A 91 -19.15 -15.76 -11.11
N LYS A 92 -20.14 -16.52 -11.61
CA LYS A 92 -19.93 -17.58 -12.59
C LYS A 92 -20.37 -17.11 -13.98
N GLY A 93 -19.39 -16.93 -14.88
CA GLY A 93 -19.63 -16.51 -16.25
C GLY A 93 -20.48 -17.49 -17.05
N VAL A 94 -21.12 -16.97 -18.10
CA VAL A 94 -22.03 -17.73 -18.98
C VAL A 94 -21.53 -17.75 -20.42
N ALA A 95 -21.02 -16.63 -20.94
CA ALA A 95 -20.58 -16.50 -22.32
C ALA A 95 -19.32 -17.33 -22.65
N ASN A 96 -19.45 -18.16 -23.69
CA ASN A 96 -18.37 -18.89 -24.36
C ASN A 96 -18.37 -18.51 -25.84
N VAL A 97 -17.19 -18.30 -26.43
CA VAL A 97 -16.99 -17.86 -27.81
C VAL A 97 -16.47 -19.02 -28.66
N PRO A 98 -17.07 -19.31 -29.84
CA PRO A 98 -16.51 -20.31 -30.74
C PRO A 98 -15.08 -19.94 -31.17
N VAL A 99 -14.16 -20.90 -31.21
CA VAL A 99 -12.77 -20.69 -31.66
C VAL A 99 -12.71 -20.06 -33.06
N ALA A 100 -13.66 -20.39 -33.94
CA ALA A 100 -13.77 -19.81 -35.28
C ALA A 100 -14.05 -18.29 -35.30
N SER A 101 -14.51 -17.73 -34.18
CA SER A 101 -14.77 -16.29 -34.01
C SER A 101 -13.56 -15.54 -33.47
N TRP A 102 -12.43 -16.20 -33.18
CA TRP A 102 -11.20 -15.54 -32.76
C TRP A 102 -10.82 -14.39 -33.73
N PRO A 103 -10.49 -13.18 -33.25
CA PRO A 103 -10.23 -12.78 -31.87
C PRO A 103 -11.40 -12.04 -31.17
N LEU A 104 -12.66 -12.42 -31.40
CA LEU A 104 -13.81 -11.81 -30.74
C LEU A 104 -13.75 -11.97 -29.22
N ALA A 105 -13.82 -10.86 -28.48
CA ALA A 105 -13.93 -10.88 -27.04
C ALA A 105 -15.39 -10.73 -26.60
N ASP A 106 -15.89 -11.64 -25.76
CA ASP A 106 -17.23 -11.62 -25.18
C ASP A 106 -17.12 -11.78 -23.66
N ALA A 107 -17.20 -10.65 -22.95
CA ALA A 107 -16.82 -10.55 -21.54
C ALA A 107 -17.79 -11.30 -20.61
N ASN A 108 -17.24 -11.96 -19.59
CA ASN A 108 -18.03 -12.41 -18.44
C ASN A 108 -18.23 -11.27 -17.42
N ILE A 109 -17.24 -10.38 -17.32
CA ILE A 109 -17.33 -9.13 -16.57
C ILE A 109 -16.75 -8.03 -17.47
N GLU A 110 -17.59 -7.11 -17.94
CA GLU A 110 -17.16 -5.97 -18.74
C GLU A 110 -17.06 -4.71 -17.87
N VAL A 111 -15.93 -4.01 -17.90
CA VAL A 111 -15.71 -2.78 -17.12
C VAL A 111 -15.34 -1.63 -18.05
N LEU A 112 -16.30 -0.73 -18.26
CA LEU A 112 -16.14 0.48 -19.07
C LEU A 112 -16.24 1.76 -18.23
N ALA A 113 -16.48 1.65 -16.92
CA ALA A 113 -16.49 2.76 -15.99
C ALA A 113 -15.10 3.06 -15.42
N SER A 114 -14.64 4.31 -15.55
CA SER A 114 -13.42 4.75 -14.89
C SER A 114 -13.56 4.75 -13.36
N ARG A 115 -12.45 4.52 -12.65
CA ARG A 115 -12.40 4.47 -11.17
C ARG A 115 -13.31 3.41 -10.55
N ALA A 116 -13.74 2.41 -11.34
CA ALA A 116 -14.47 1.28 -10.82
C ALA A 116 -13.54 0.36 -10.00
N LYS A 117 -14.05 -0.19 -8.90
CA LYS A 117 -13.35 -1.13 -8.04
C LYS A 117 -14.07 -2.47 -8.01
N ILE A 118 -13.36 -3.57 -8.19
CA ILE A 118 -13.92 -4.93 -8.13
C ILE A 118 -13.03 -5.79 -7.24
N HIS A 119 -13.57 -6.23 -6.10
CA HIS A 119 -12.77 -6.96 -5.12
C HIS A 119 -13.50 -7.99 -4.28
N GLY A 120 -12.74 -8.95 -3.75
CA GLY A 120 -13.20 -9.95 -2.79
C GLY A 120 -14.04 -11.11 -3.38
N PHE A 121 -14.11 -11.27 -4.70
CA PHE A 121 -14.92 -12.31 -5.33
C PHE A 121 -14.13 -13.56 -5.70
N THR A 122 -14.79 -14.71 -5.72
CA THR A 122 -14.40 -15.78 -6.65
C THR A 122 -15.01 -15.47 -8.02
N ILE A 123 -14.19 -15.38 -9.06
CA ILE A 123 -14.63 -15.14 -10.45
C ILE A 123 -14.36 -16.41 -11.23
N GLU A 124 -15.41 -17.14 -11.59
CA GLU A 124 -15.33 -18.44 -12.26
C GLU A 124 -15.74 -18.31 -13.72
N SER A 125 -14.90 -18.80 -14.64
CA SER A 125 -15.24 -18.91 -16.05
C SER A 125 -16.47 -19.83 -16.28
N PRO A 126 -17.15 -19.72 -17.43
CA PRO A 126 -18.16 -20.67 -17.82
C PRO A 126 -17.62 -22.10 -17.93
N ASP A 127 -18.52 -23.08 -17.86
CA ASP A 127 -18.16 -24.50 -18.01
C ASP A 127 -17.49 -24.77 -19.37
N TYR A 128 -16.52 -25.70 -19.37
CA TYR A 128 -15.81 -26.08 -20.58
C TYR A 128 -16.75 -26.58 -21.69
N ALA A 129 -16.56 -26.07 -22.89
CA ALA A 129 -17.19 -26.56 -24.11
C ALA A 129 -16.14 -26.71 -25.22
N ALA A 130 -16.05 -27.91 -25.80
CA ALA A 130 -15.10 -28.19 -26.88
C ALA A 130 -15.36 -27.30 -28.11
N GLY A 131 -14.30 -26.71 -28.67
CA GLY A 131 -14.38 -25.71 -29.74
C GLY A 131 -14.74 -24.30 -29.30
N PHE A 132 -14.70 -23.99 -27.99
CA PHE A 132 -14.97 -22.66 -27.43
C PHE A 132 -13.86 -22.19 -26.48
N TYR A 133 -13.82 -20.88 -26.24
CA TYR A 133 -13.01 -20.22 -25.21
C TYR A 133 -13.86 -19.18 -24.45
N SER A 134 -13.43 -18.81 -23.24
CA SER A 134 -14.00 -17.71 -22.45
C SER A 134 -13.03 -16.52 -22.43
N SER A 135 -13.58 -15.30 -22.52
CA SER A 135 -12.81 -14.05 -22.47
C SER A 135 -12.60 -13.51 -21.05
N GLY A 136 -13.22 -14.10 -20.03
CA GLY A 136 -13.06 -13.69 -18.64
C GLY A 136 -13.50 -12.24 -18.37
N THR A 137 -12.75 -11.54 -17.51
CA THR A 137 -12.96 -10.12 -17.21
C THR A 137 -12.28 -9.25 -18.26
N ILE A 138 -12.96 -8.21 -18.76
CA ILE A 138 -12.43 -7.26 -19.74
C ILE A 138 -12.55 -5.83 -19.24
N VAL A 139 -11.42 -5.11 -19.17
CA VAL A 139 -11.37 -3.69 -18.79
C VAL A 139 -11.09 -2.79 -20.00
N GLY A 140 -11.85 -1.71 -20.14
CA GLY A 140 -11.70 -0.70 -21.18
C GLY A 140 -11.82 0.73 -20.67
N ALA A 141 -11.42 0.99 -19.43
CA ALA A 141 -11.52 2.30 -18.79
C ALA A 141 -10.30 2.61 -17.90
N THR A 142 -10.14 3.89 -17.57
CA THR A 142 -9.02 4.40 -16.76
C THR A 142 -9.23 4.19 -15.26
N ASP A 143 -8.13 4.12 -14.52
CA ASP A 143 -8.11 4.13 -13.05
C ASP A 143 -8.93 3.00 -12.40
N VAL A 144 -9.13 1.88 -13.10
CA VAL A 144 -9.86 0.72 -12.58
C VAL A 144 -8.97 -0.06 -11.62
N GLU A 145 -9.54 -0.54 -10.52
CA GLU A 145 -8.84 -1.32 -9.49
C GLU A 145 -9.48 -2.70 -9.35
N VAL A 146 -8.68 -3.76 -9.53
CA VAL A 146 -9.15 -5.16 -9.43
C VAL A 146 -8.26 -5.91 -8.47
N TYR A 147 -8.79 -6.26 -7.30
CA TYR A 147 -7.97 -6.79 -6.22
C TYR A 147 -8.64 -7.82 -5.31
N GLU A 148 -7.85 -8.64 -4.63
CA GLU A 148 -8.34 -9.66 -3.69
C GLU A 148 -9.37 -10.63 -4.30
N ASN A 149 -9.35 -10.82 -5.62
CA ASN A 149 -10.22 -11.78 -6.29
C ASN A 149 -9.53 -13.13 -6.51
N ALA A 150 -10.32 -14.19 -6.53
CA ALA A 150 -9.90 -15.53 -6.92
C ALA A 150 -10.46 -15.90 -8.29
N PHE A 151 -9.67 -15.70 -9.35
CA PHE A 151 -9.99 -16.12 -10.71
C PHE A 151 -9.82 -17.63 -10.87
N LYS A 152 -10.91 -18.31 -11.23
CA LYS A 152 -10.97 -19.74 -11.54
C LYS A 152 -11.27 -19.92 -13.02
N VAL A 153 -10.21 -20.16 -13.80
CA VAL A 153 -10.27 -20.14 -15.26
C VAL A 153 -10.45 -21.54 -15.82
N THR A 154 -11.41 -21.71 -16.71
CA THR A 154 -11.67 -23.02 -17.34
C THR A 154 -10.49 -23.43 -18.22
N PRO A 155 -9.89 -24.62 -17.98
CA PRO A 155 -8.69 -25.02 -18.71
C PRO A 155 -9.07 -25.48 -20.13
N ALA A 156 -8.17 -25.24 -21.08
CA ALA A 156 -8.36 -25.63 -22.46
C ALA A 156 -7.87 -27.05 -22.77
N ALA A 157 -8.56 -27.77 -23.66
CA ALA A 157 -8.12 -29.09 -24.09
C ALA A 157 -6.93 -29.02 -25.06
N ASN A 158 -6.82 -27.93 -25.82
CA ASN A 158 -5.75 -27.69 -26.80
C ASN A 158 -5.46 -26.19 -26.91
N SER A 159 -4.36 -25.83 -27.57
CA SER A 159 -3.87 -24.46 -27.71
C SER A 159 -4.81 -23.51 -28.50
N GLY A 160 -5.85 -24.02 -29.15
CA GLY A 160 -6.86 -23.21 -29.84
C GLY A 160 -8.04 -22.80 -28.96
N GLU A 161 -8.20 -23.39 -27.77
CA GLU A 161 -9.37 -23.20 -26.88
C GLU A 161 -9.00 -22.45 -25.59
N ILE A 162 -7.87 -21.74 -25.56
CA ILE A 162 -7.35 -21.08 -24.35
C ILE A 162 -8.33 -20.01 -23.86
N SER A 163 -8.83 -20.18 -22.63
CA SER A 163 -9.64 -19.15 -21.95
C SER A 163 -8.75 -18.19 -21.18
N GLN A 164 -9.18 -16.93 -21.10
CA GLN A 164 -8.55 -15.87 -20.32
C GLN A 164 -9.25 -15.69 -18.96
N GLY A 165 -8.47 -15.41 -17.91
CA GLY A 165 -9.02 -14.92 -16.65
C GLY A 165 -9.33 -13.43 -16.70
N PHE A 166 -8.39 -12.64 -17.23
CA PHE A 166 -8.47 -11.20 -17.29
C PHE A 166 -7.80 -10.67 -18.57
N GLN A 167 -8.41 -9.67 -19.19
CA GLN A 167 -7.81 -8.94 -20.30
C GLN A 167 -8.27 -7.48 -20.34
N THR A 168 -7.67 -6.69 -21.23
CA THR A 168 -8.11 -5.33 -21.53
C THR A 168 -8.60 -5.22 -22.96
N TYR A 169 -9.43 -4.23 -23.27
CA TYR A 169 -9.81 -3.98 -24.65
C TYR A 169 -8.63 -3.44 -25.48
N ALA A 170 -8.48 -3.95 -26.70
CA ALA A 170 -7.53 -3.43 -27.68
C ALA A 170 -8.10 -2.21 -28.41
N ALA A 171 -7.23 -1.28 -28.83
CA ALA A 171 -7.60 -0.13 -29.65
C ALA A 171 -8.22 -0.51 -31.01
N THR A 172 -8.00 -1.74 -31.49
CA THR A 172 -8.63 -2.28 -32.71
C THR A 172 -10.08 -2.70 -32.49
N ALA A 173 -10.44 -3.10 -31.27
CA ALA A 173 -11.81 -3.44 -30.89
C ALA A 173 -12.59 -2.18 -30.49
N ILE A 174 -11.98 -1.31 -29.69
CA ILE A 174 -12.55 -0.03 -29.24
C ILE A 174 -11.56 1.09 -29.58
N PRO A 175 -11.74 1.80 -30.70
CA PRO A 175 -10.85 2.90 -31.09
C PRO A 175 -10.77 3.97 -30.01
N GLY A 176 -9.55 4.24 -29.54
CA GLY A 176 -9.29 5.26 -28.51
C GLY A 176 -9.49 4.78 -27.06
N VAL A 177 -9.69 3.48 -26.83
CA VAL A 177 -9.73 2.93 -25.47
C VAL A 177 -8.45 3.27 -24.71
N ASP A 178 -8.59 3.66 -23.46
CA ASP A 178 -7.51 4.07 -22.57
C ASP A 178 -7.70 3.36 -21.23
N ILE A 179 -6.67 2.63 -20.80
CA ILE A 179 -6.64 1.90 -19.53
C ILE A 179 -5.61 2.46 -18.54
N SER A 180 -5.14 3.69 -18.77
CA SER A 180 -4.21 4.38 -17.88
C SER A 180 -4.74 4.38 -16.45
N GLY A 181 -3.86 4.11 -15.49
CA GLY A 181 -4.22 4.01 -14.06
C GLY A 181 -4.77 2.65 -13.63
N LEU A 182 -4.95 1.68 -14.54
CA LEU A 182 -5.38 0.33 -14.14
C LEU A 182 -4.39 -0.30 -13.16
N SER A 183 -4.93 -0.83 -12.06
CA SER A 183 -4.21 -1.58 -11.04
C SER A 183 -4.85 -2.96 -10.82
N VAL A 184 -4.06 -4.02 -10.98
CA VAL A 184 -4.49 -5.41 -10.76
C VAL A 184 -3.58 -6.03 -9.71
N HIS A 185 -4.07 -6.23 -8.49
CA HIS A 185 -3.20 -6.64 -7.39
C HIS A 185 -3.83 -7.59 -6.36
N ASP A 186 -3.03 -8.37 -5.64
CA ASP A 186 -3.51 -9.33 -4.63
C ASP A 186 -4.53 -10.37 -5.14
N ASN A 187 -4.57 -10.62 -6.45
CA ASN A 187 -5.48 -11.62 -7.00
C ASN A 187 -4.80 -12.99 -7.09
N THR A 188 -5.60 -14.04 -7.02
CA THR A 188 -5.17 -15.40 -7.35
C THR A 188 -5.78 -15.84 -8.68
N PHE A 189 -4.96 -16.41 -9.55
CA PHE A 189 -5.36 -17.03 -10.81
C PHE A 189 -5.03 -18.51 -10.74
N ALA A 190 -6.03 -19.35 -10.98
CA ALA A 190 -5.85 -20.79 -11.02
C ALA A 190 -6.73 -21.43 -12.10
N GLY A 191 -6.18 -22.39 -12.83
CA GLY A 191 -6.95 -23.23 -13.74
C GLY A 191 -7.88 -24.18 -12.97
N LEU A 192 -9.11 -24.34 -13.43
CA LEU A 192 -9.98 -25.43 -12.98
C LEU A 192 -9.38 -26.79 -13.38
N ALA A 193 -9.79 -27.87 -12.71
CA ALA A 193 -9.28 -29.20 -13.01
C ALA A 193 -9.75 -29.69 -14.40
N GLY A 194 -8.88 -30.42 -15.13
CA GLY A 194 -9.36 -31.36 -16.16
C GLY A 194 -8.86 -31.20 -17.61
N ALA A 195 -8.06 -30.19 -17.97
CA ALA A 195 -7.59 -30.07 -19.37
C ALA A 195 -6.06 -29.86 -19.51
N ALA A 196 -5.54 -30.16 -20.70
CA ALA A 196 -4.11 -30.36 -20.94
C ALA A 196 -3.33 -29.08 -21.27
N ALA A 197 -3.96 -28.10 -21.93
CA ALA A 197 -3.26 -26.95 -22.48
C ALA A 197 -3.08 -25.78 -21.50
N GLY A 198 -3.87 -25.75 -20.41
CA GLY A 198 -3.83 -24.71 -19.39
C GLY A 198 -4.76 -23.52 -19.67
N TYR A 199 -4.47 -22.37 -19.06
CA TYR A 199 -5.21 -21.12 -19.22
C TYR A 199 -4.27 -19.92 -19.45
N GLU A 200 -4.87 -18.78 -19.79
CA GLU A 200 -4.19 -17.49 -19.86
C GLU A 200 -4.64 -16.59 -18.70
N GLY A 201 -3.69 -16.03 -17.96
CA GLY A 201 -3.97 -15.25 -16.75
C GLY A 201 -4.44 -13.84 -17.07
N ILE A 202 -3.48 -12.93 -17.29
CA ILE A 202 -3.70 -11.51 -17.58
C ILE A 202 -3.17 -11.17 -18.97
N TYR A 203 -3.99 -10.51 -19.79
CA TYR A 203 -3.59 -9.98 -21.10
C TYR A 203 -3.85 -8.47 -21.23
N LEU A 204 -2.80 -7.66 -21.17
CA LEU A 204 -2.89 -6.22 -21.42
C LEU A 204 -2.67 -5.95 -22.90
N ASN A 205 -3.77 -5.71 -23.62
CA ASN A 205 -3.77 -5.38 -25.03
C ASN A 205 -3.21 -3.98 -25.31
N LEU A 206 -2.78 -3.75 -26.54
CA LEU A 206 -2.40 -2.42 -27.02
C LEU A 206 -3.61 -1.48 -27.05
N ASP A 207 -3.55 -0.42 -26.26
CA ASP A 207 -4.56 0.64 -26.14
C ASP A 207 -4.02 2.00 -26.66
N ALA A 208 -4.80 3.07 -26.51
CA ALA A 208 -4.43 4.44 -26.91
C ALA A 208 -3.85 5.28 -25.76
N GLY A 209 -3.93 4.78 -24.52
CA GLY A 209 -3.45 5.43 -23.31
C GLY A 209 -1.94 5.49 -23.20
N SER A 210 -1.46 6.45 -22.41
CA SER A 210 -0.02 6.64 -22.13
C SER A 210 0.34 6.59 -20.65
N GLY A 211 -0.66 6.59 -19.77
CA GLY A 211 -0.46 6.50 -18.32
C GLY A 211 -0.11 5.08 -17.86
N GLY A 212 0.44 5.03 -16.65
CA GLY A 212 0.95 3.80 -16.04
C GLY A 212 -0.12 2.74 -15.82
N VAL A 213 0.26 1.47 -15.94
CA VAL A 213 -0.54 0.31 -15.46
C VAL A 213 0.31 -0.54 -14.53
N THR A 214 -0.32 -1.06 -13.48
CA THR A 214 0.35 -1.87 -12.45
C THR A 214 -0.30 -3.24 -12.34
N VAL A 215 0.54 -4.28 -12.32
CA VAL A 215 0.13 -5.67 -12.05
C VAL A 215 1.04 -6.21 -10.96
N THR A 216 0.56 -6.23 -9.70
CA THR A 216 1.42 -6.43 -8.53
C THR A 216 0.91 -7.47 -7.53
N ARG A 217 1.82 -8.25 -6.93
CA ARG A 217 1.51 -9.29 -5.92
C ARG A 217 0.35 -10.25 -6.28
N ASN A 218 0.21 -10.59 -7.56
CA ASN A 218 -0.75 -11.61 -7.97
C ASN A 218 -0.10 -13.00 -7.94
N GLN A 219 -0.90 -14.02 -7.67
CA GLN A 219 -0.46 -15.41 -7.66
C GLN A 219 -1.07 -16.18 -8.83
N PHE A 220 -0.24 -16.87 -9.61
CA PHE A 220 -0.65 -17.73 -10.72
C PHE A 220 -0.21 -19.16 -10.45
N THR A 221 -1.14 -20.10 -10.53
CA THR A 221 -0.88 -21.51 -10.23
C THR A 221 -1.59 -22.45 -11.19
N GLY A 222 -1.11 -23.69 -11.27
CA GLY A 222 -1.71 -24.72 -12.10
C GLY A 222 -1.07 -24.77 -13.48
N ARG A 223 -1.84 -25.26 -14.47
CA ARG A 223 -1.39 -25.36 -15.86
C ARG A 223 -1.59 -24.02 -16.56
N ILE A 224 -0.50 -23.33 -16.87
CA ILE A 224 -0.53 -21.97 -17.39
C ILE A 224 0.10 -21.94 -18.78
N THR A 225 -0.70 -21.59 -19.79
CA THR A 225 -0.20 -21.33 -21.15
C THR A 225 0.55 -20.01 -21.18
N ARG A 226 -0.06 -18.95 -20.63
CA ARG A 226 0.54 -17.62 -20.48
C ARG A 226 0.09 -17.00 -19.17
N ALA A 227 1.00 -16.62 -18.28
CA ALA A 227 0.59 -16.03 -17.02
C ALA A 227 0.22 -14.56 -17.21
N LEU A 228 1.12 -13.79 -17.83
CA LEU A 228 0.97 -12.35 -17.99
C LEU A 228 1.53 -11.88 -19.34
N THR A 229 0.73 -11.16 -20.11
CA THR A 229 1.17 -10.49 -21.34
C THR A 229 0.94 -8.98 -21.25
N THR A 230 1.91 -8.18 -21.71
CA THR A 230 1.70 -6.76 -21.98
C THR A 230 2.13 -6.39 -23.39
N GLU A 231 1.27 -5.66 -24.09
CA GLU A 231 1.52 -5.08 -25.41
C GLU A 231 1.73 -3.56 -25.36
N ARG A 232 1.61 -2.95 -24.19
CA ARG A 232 1.63 -1.49 -24.01
C ARG A 232 2.86 -1.00 -23.23
N SER A 233 3.21 0.25 -23.46
CA SER A 233 4.24 0.98 -22.71
C SER A 233 3.79 1.26 -21.26
N SER A 234 4.67 1.85 -20.46
CA SER A 234 4.34 2.35 -19.10
C SER A 234 3.69 1.29 -18.22
N THR A 235 4.21 0.05 -18.26
CA THR A 235 3.65 -1.08 -17.50
C THR A 235 4.62 -1.52 -16.42
N THR A 236 4.16 -1.62 -15.18
CA THR A 236 4.90 -2.20 -14.06
C THR A 236 4.31 -3.55 -13.69
N ILE A 237 5.14 -4.59 -13.74
CA ILE A 237 4.81 -5.96 -13.34
C ILE A 237 5.73 -6.30 -12.18
N SER A 238 5.21 -6.32 -10.95
CA SER A 238 6.06 -6.58 -9.78
C SER A 238 5.53 -7.57 -8.78
N ASP A 239 6.45 -8.29 -8.13
CA ASP A 239 6.16 -9.12 -6.95
C ASP A 239 5.12 -10.23 -7.21
N ASN A 240 4.93 -10.63 -8.47
CA ASN A 240 3.99 -11.69 -8.81
C ASN A 240 4.65 -13.07 -8.63
N SER A 241 3.88 -14.02 -8.11
CA SER A 241 4.29 -15.43 -7.97
C SER A 241 3.67 -16.27 -9.08
N ILE A 242 4.47 -16.72 -10.04
CA ILE A 242 4.03 -17.48 -11.21
C ILE A 242 4.63 -18.89 -11.17
N VAL A 243 3.78 -19.89 -10.94
CA VAL A 243 4.17 -21.30 -10.80
C VAL A 243 3.42 -22.18 -11.78
N ASN A 244 4.13 -22.83 -12.71
CA ASN A 244 3.53 -23.62 -13.78
C ASN A 244 3.64 -25.14 -13.57
N ASP A 245 2.53 -25.84 -13.84
CA ASP A 245 2.43 -27.30 -13.82
C ASP A 245 2.53 -27.95 -15.21
N LEU A 246 2.74 -27.17 -16.27
CA LEU A 246 2.95 -27.71 -17.61
C LEU A 246 4.39 -28.22 -17.78
N ALA A 247 4.53 -29.35 -18.48
CA ALA A 247 5.81 -29.77 -19.00
C ALA A 247 6.09 -28.96 -20.28
N PRO A 248 7.24 -28.29 -20.40
CA PRO A 248 7.61 -27.56 -21.61
C PRO A 248 7.53 -28.44 -22.88
N ASP A 249 6.93 -27.93 -23.96
CA ASP A 249 7.07 -28.43 -25.33
C ASP A 249 8.23 -27.71 -26.07
N PRO A 250 9.44 -28.30 -26.10
CA PRO A 250 10.62 -27.68 -26.72
C PRO A 250 10.51 -27.57 -28.26
N THR A 251 9.45 -28.09 -28.87
CA THR A 251 9.21 -27.98 -30.32
C THR A 251 8.40 -26.75 -30.70
N ALA A 252 7.88 -26.00 -29.73
CA ALA A 252 7.07 -24.81 -29.96
C ALA A 252 7.93 -23.57 -30.31
N GLU A 253 8.08 -23.27 -31.60
CA GLU A 253 8.94 -22.15 -32.04
C GLU A 253 8.36 -20.74 -31.76
N THR A 254 7.04 -20.55 -31.83
CA THR A 254 6.39 -19.22 -31.74
C THR A 254 5.30 -19.09 -30.68
N GLY A 255 4.84 -20.21 -30.11
CA GLY A 255 3.67 -20.27 -29.21
C GLY A 255 3.89 -21.06 -27.93
N GLY A 256 5.14 -21.32 -27.54
CA GLY A 256 5.48 -22.01 -26.29
C GLY A 256 4.90 -21.33 -25.05
N TYR A 257 4.83 -22.06 -23.95
CA TYR A 257 4.29 -21.58 -22.68
C TYR A 257 5.15 -20.45 -22.13
N GLN A 258 4.51 -19.38 -21.66
CA GLN A 258 5.17 -18.13 -21.28
C GLN A 258 4.80 -17.72 -19.85
N GLY A 259 5.80 -17.40 -19.03
CA GLY A 259 5.52 -16.75 -17.75
C GLY A 259 5.06 -15.31 -18.01
N ILE A 260 6.01 -14.45 -18.37
CA ILE A 260 5.77 -13.05 -18.71
C ILE A 260 6.13 -12.81 -20.18
N ASN A 261 5.22 -12.22 -20.94
CA ASN A 261 5.41 -11.89 -22.36
C ASN A 261 5.33 -10.37 -22.57
N ILE A 262 6.48 -9.75 -22.84
CA ILE A 262 6.58 -8.33 -23.17
C ILE A 262 6.59 -8.19 -24.70
N GLY A 263 5.54 -7.54 -25.20
CA GLY A 263 5.33 -7.29 -26.62
C GLY A 263 4.19 -8.10 -27.23
N GLY A 264 3.66 -9.16 -26.58
CA GLY A 264 2.49 -9.89 -27.09
C GLY A 264 2.56 -10.20 -28.58
N VAL A 265 1.61 -9.64 -29.35
CA VAL A 265 1.64 -9.55 -30.82
C VAL A 265 1.94 -8.14 -31.37
N ASN A 266 2.26 -7.18 -30.50
CA ASN A 266 2.69 -5.84 -30.87
C ASN A 266 4.08 -5.86 -31.56
N ALA A 267 4.09 -5.44 -32.82
CA ALA A 267 5.30 -5.34 -33.64
C ALA A 267 5.93 -3.93 -33.63
N GLY A 268 5.37 -3.00 -32.86
CA GLY A 268 5.80 -1.60 -32.75
C GLY A 268 6.77 -1.34 -31.59
N ALA A 269 6.92 -0.05 -31.27
CA ALA A 269 7.76 0.41 -30.17
C ALA A 269 7.02 0.31 -28.83
N MET A 270 7.73 -0.11 -27.77
CA MET A 270 7.28 0.01 -26.39
C MET A 270 8.35 0.69 -25.54
N THR A 271 7.91 1.48 -24.57
CA THR A 271 8.78 2.22 -23.65
C THR A 271 8.36 2.02 -22.20
N ASP A 272 9.30 2.18 -21.27
CA ASP A 272 9.02 2.31 -19.84
C ASP A 272 8.26 1.11 -19.25
N VAL A 273 8.74 -0.11 -19.56
CA VAL A 273 8.21 -1.35 -18.99
C VAL A 273 9.18 -1.84 -17.91
N THR A 274 8.67 -2.04 -16.70
CA THR A 274 9.44 -2.53 -15.56
C THR A 274 8.89 -3.89 -15.12
N VAL A 275 9.77 -4.88 -15.03
CA VAL A 275 9.47 -6.22 -14.51
C VAL A 275 10.39 -6.47 -13.33
N SER A 276 9.85 -6.40 -12.11
CA SER A 276 10.65 -6.44 -10.88
C SER A 276 10.16 -7.43 -9.83
N GLY A 277 11.04 -8.13 -9.11
CA GLY A 277 10.63 -8.92 -7.94
C GLY A 277 9.74 -10.14 -8.24
N ASN A 278 9.55 -10.53 -9.50
CA ASN A 278 8.66 -11.63 -9.85
C ASN A 278 9.36 -12.98 -9.71
N THR A 279 8.63 -13.99 -9.23
CA THR A 279 9.06 -15.39 -9.29
C THR A 279 8.38 -16.07 -10.47
N VAL A 280 9.17 -16.64 -11.39
CA VAL A 280 8.66 -17.38 -12.55
C VAL A 280 9.32 -18.76 -12.61
N THR A 281 8.58 -19.79 -12.23
CA THR A 281 9.14 -21.13 -12.06
C THR A 281 8.19 -22.26 -12.42
N GLY A 282 8.75 -23.43 -12.67
CA GLY A 282 8.01 -24.69 -12.67
C GLY A 282 7.73 -25.20 -11.27
N SER A 283 6.59 -25.86 -11.08
CA SER A 283 6.21 -26.44 -9.78
C SER A 283 7.07 -27.62 -9.35
N ALA A 284 7.75 -28.27 -10.29
CA ALA A 284 8.68 -29.36 -10.04
C ALA A 284 9.69 -29.47 -11.18
N ASP A 285 10.73 -30.29 -11.00
CA ASP A 285 11.73 -30.56 -12.03
C ASP A 285 11.08 -31.17 -13.28
N GLY A 286 11.38 -30.58 -14.44
CA GLY A 286 10.78 -30.96 -15.73
C GLY A 286 9.41 -30.34 -16.01
N LEU A 287 8.89 -29.53 -15.10
CA LEU A 287 7.75 -28.63 -15.32
C LEU A 287 8.25 -27.19 -15.39
N GLY A 288 7.52 -26.31 -16.07
CA GLY A 288 7.89 -24.90 -16.22
C GLY A 288 7.39 -24.31 -17.54
N PHE A 289 7.90 -23.12 -17.87
CA PHE A 289 7.61 -22.45 -19.13
C PHE A 289 8.67 -22.77 -20.18
N GLU A 290 8.32 -22.67 -21.47
CA GLU A 290 9.33 -22.55 -22.53
C GLU A 290 10.22 -21.35 -22.25
N TRP A 291 9.58 -20.21 -21.95
CA TRP A 291 10.25 -18.94 -21.70
C TRP A 291 9.67 -18.35 -20.42
N GLY A 292 10.50 -18.26 -19.38
CA GLY A 292 10.12 -17.57 -18.15
C GLY A 292 9.69 -16.14 -18.47
N ILE A 293 10.56 -15.40 -19.16
CA ILE A 293 10.25 -14.11 -19.77
C ILE A 293 10.56 -14.12 -21.27
N LYS A 294 9.59 -13.70 -22.08
CA LYS A 294 9.75 -13.52 -23.53
C LYS A 294 9.71 -12.03 -23.88
N LEU A 295 10.65 -11.58 -24.71
CA LEU A 295 10.72 -10.21 -25.21
C LEU A 295 10.57 -10.17 -26.74
N GLY A 296 9.68 -9.32 -27.21
CA GLY A 296 9.55 -8.99 -28.63
C GLY A 296 8.78 -10.04 -29.43
N TYR A 297 8.10 -9.58 -30.49
CA TYR A 297 7.27 -10.43 -31.33
C TYR A 297 7.82 -10.56 -32.75
N GLN A 298 8.20 -9.44 -33.37
CA GLN A 298 8.67 -9.37 -34.76
C GLN A 298 9.98 -8.59 -34.88
N PRO A 299 10.71 -8.70 -36.01
CA PRO A 299 11.94 -7.95 -36.25
C PRO A 299 11.81 -6.43 -36.17
N THR A 300 10.59 -5.88 -36.21
CA THR A 300 10.32 -4.44 -36.08
C THR A 300 10.05 -4.01 -34.64
N SER A 301 9.91 -4.94 -33.69
CA SER A 301 9.71 -4.64 -32.28
C SER A 301 10.91 -3.86 -31.75
N THR A 302 10.67 -2.71 -31.13
CA THR A 302 11.72 -1.90 -30.50
C THR A 302 11.36 -1.60 -29.05
N PHE A 303 12.35 -1.65 -28.17
CA PHE A 303 12.20 -1.32 -26.76
C PHE A 303 13.05 -0.12 -26.38
N THR A 304 12.58 0.64 -25.41
CA THR A 304 13.32 1.75 -24.79
C THR A 304 13.00 1.76 -23.31
N ASN A 305 14.01 1.85 -22.45
CA ASN A 305 13.82 1.83 -21.00
C ASN A 305 12.98 0.63 -20.50
N VAL A 306 13.32 -0.58 -20.96
CA VAL A 306 12.72 -1.82 -20.44
C VAL A 306 13.68 -2.44 -19.44
N SER A 307 13.25 -2.58 -18.20
CA SER A 307 14.07 -3.11 -17.10
C SER A 307 13.50 -4.40 -16.55
N LEU A 308 14.36 -5.42 -16.44
CA LEU A 308 14.07 -6.68 -15.79
C LEU A 308 15.01 -6.76 -14.58
N THR A 309 14.50 -6.56 -13.37
CA THR A 309 15.31 -6.53 -12.15
C THR A 309 14.77 -7.40 -11.03
N TYR A 310 15.61 -7.94 -10.17
CA TYR A 310 15.17 -8.68 -8.98
C TYR A 310 14.21 -9.87 -9.24
N ASN A 311 14.15 -10.39 -10.46
CA ASN A 311 13.28 -11.53 -10.77
C ASN A 311 14.00 -12.85 -10.46
N ALA A 312 13.25 -13.84 -9.99
CA ALA A 312 13.70 -15.20 -9.78
C ALA A 312 13.17 -16.11 -10.91
N LEU A 313 14.06 -16.55 -11.80
CA LEU A 313 13.74 -17.34 -12.99
C LEU A 313 14.41 -18.70 -12.89
N SER A 314 13.63 -19.75 -12.67
CA SER A 314 14.15 -21.11 -12.46
C SER A 314 13.24 -22.18 -13.04
N ARG A 315 13.78 -23.38 -13.32
CA ARG A 315 13.04 -24.53 -13.85
C ARG A 315 12.30 -24.28 -15.18
N ASN A 316 12.60 -23.19 -15.89
CA ASN A 316 12.08 -22.97 -17.23
C ASN A 316 13.01 -23.62 -18.25
N THR A 317 12.55 -23.82 -19.48
CA THR A 317 13.44 -24.22 -20.57
C THR A 317 14.47 -23.13 -20.84
N ILE A 318 14.00 -21.88 -20.93
CA ILE A 318 14.83 -20.68 -21.00
C ILE A 318 14.32 -19.68 -19.97
N GLY A 319 15.23 -19.10 -19.18
CA GLY A 319 14.89 -18.05 -18.21
C GLY A 319 14.35 -16.80 -18.91
N VAL A 320 15.19 -16.13 -19.72
CA VAL A 320 14.80 -15.00 -20.56
C VAL A 320 15.12 -15.25 -22.03
N ARG A 321 14.14 -15.05 -22.91
CA ARG A 321 14.33 -15.10 -24.35
C ARG A 321 14.05 -13.74 -24.98
N ALA A 322 15.11 -13.08 -25.46
CA ALA A 322 15.00 -11.90 -26.31
C ALA A 322 14.87 -12.33 -27.76
N ARG A 323 13.65 -12.31 -28.32
CA ARG A 323 13.45 -12.58 -29.75
C ARG A 323 13.86 -11.38 -30.59
N PHE A 324 13.43 -10.19 -30.18
CA PHE A 324 13.66 -8.91 -30.85
C PHE A 324 13.58 -7.74 -29.85
N GLY A 325 14.16 -6.59 -30.20
CA GLY A 325 14.12 -5.35 -29.43
C GLY A 325 15.16 -5.27 -28.30
N SER A 326 16.20 -6.11 -28.28
CA SER A 326 17.12 -6.25 -27.14
C SER A 326 17.89 -4.97 -26.76
N ALA A 327 18.12 -4.07 -27.72
CA ALA A 327 18.94 -2.87 -27.53
C ALA A 327 18.44 -1.91 -26.43
N GLY A 328 17.14 -1.93 -26.12
CA GLY A 328 16.55 -1.07 -25.08
C GLY A 328 16.19 -1.80 -23.80
N VAL A 329 16.73 -3.01 -23.61
CA VAL A 329 16.42 -3.90 -22.48
C VAL A 329 17.66 -4.08 -21.62
N VAL A 330 17.49 -3.98 -20.29
CA VAL A 330 18.53 -4.26 -19.30
C VAL A 330 18.02 -5.31 -18.32
N LEU A 331 18.79 -6.39 -18.13
CA LEU A 331 18.58 -7.40 -17.10
C LEU A 331 19.64 -7.20 -16.02
N ARG A 332 19.27 -6.86 -14.79
CA ARG A 332 20.21 -6.73 -13.65
C ARG A 332 19.60 -7.23 -12.36
N SER A 333 20.42 -7.65 -11.41
CA SER A 333 20.01 -8.10 -10.09
C SER A 333 18.99 -9.26 -10.11
N ASN A 334 18.91 -10.04 -11.19
CA ASN A 334 18.02 -11.20 -11.26
C ASN A 334 18.73 -12.46 -10.78
N THR A 335 17.95 -13.41 -10.25
CA THR A 335 18.38 -14.80 -10.02
C THR A 335 17.94 -15.65 -11.19
N ILE A 336 18.88 -16.05 -12.04
CA ILE A 336 18.67 -16.88 -13.23
C ILE A 336 19.41 -18.20 -13.01
N ALA A 337 18.73 -19.19 -12.46
CA ALA A 337 19.37 -20.43 -12.05
C ALA A 337 18.45 -21.65 -12.20
N GLY A 338 19.02 -22.77 -12.64
CA GLY A 338 18.30 -24.04 -12.77
C GLY A 338 17.33 -24.04 -13.94
N ASN A 339 17.56 -23.23 -14.97
CA ASN A 339 16.86 -23.34 -16.25
C ASN A 339 17.53 -24.43 -17.12
N VAL A 340 16.74 -25.09 -17.95
CA VAL A 340 17.15 -26.36 -18.59
C VAL A 340 18.15 -26.14 -19.73
N THR A 341 17.89 -25.17 -20.60
CA THR A 341 18.68 -24.96 -21.82
C THR A 341 19.56 -23.73 -21.70
N PHE A 342 18.97 -22.58 -21.37
CA PHE A 342 19.68 -21.31 -21.21
C PHE A 342 19.08 -20.50 -20.07
N GLY A 343 19.91 -19.80 -19.32
CA GLY A 343 19.45 -18.71 -18.47
C GLY A 343 18.94 -17.55 -19.33
N VAL A 344 19.73 -17.15 -20.32
CA VAL A 344 19.37 -16.08 -21.27
C VAL A 344 19.70 -16.48 -22.70
N GLN A 345 18.73 -16.33 -23.60
CA GLN A 345 18.91 -16.48 -25.04
C GLN A 345 18.57 -15.16 -25.75
N ASN A 346 19.54 -14.61 -26.49
CA ASN A 346 19.35 -13.47 -27.37
C ASN A 346 19.34 -13.93 -28.85
N ASN A 347 18.18 -13.85 -29.49
CA ASN A 347 18.01 -14.11 -30.92
C ASN A 347 17.98 -12.84 -31.77
N ASP A 348 18.07 -11.66 -31.15
CA ASP A 348 18.17 -10.40 -31.86
C ASP A 348 19.61 -10.17 -32.34
N THR A 349 19.77 -9.27 -33.31
CA THR A 349 21.08 -8.83 -33.83
C THR A 349 21.72 -7.75 -32.96
N ALA A 350 20.94 -7.06 -32.12
CA ALA A 350 21.47 -6.14 -31.13
C ALA A 350 21.89 -6.87 -29.85
N GLN A 351 22.94 -6.36 -29.22
CA GLN A 351 23.46 -6.87 -27.95
C GLN A 351 22.46 -6.65 -26.80
N LEU A 352 22.31 -7.66 -25.94
CA LEU A 352 21.49 -7.61 -24.73
C LEU A 352 22.38 -7.40 -23.50
N ASP A 353 22.10 -6.38 -22.69
CA ASP A 353 22.76 -6.18 -21.39
C ASP A 353 22.10 -7.08 -20.33
N ALA A 354 22.84 -8.07 -19.87
CA ALA A 354 22.51 -8.98 -18.77
C ALA A 354 23.64 -9.04 -17.72
N THR A 355 24.33 -7.92 -17.51
CA THR A 355 25.32 -7.77 -16.44
C THR A 355 24.67 -7.84 -15.06
N TYR A 356 25.46 -8.12 -14.03
CA TYR A 356 25.02 -8.11 -12.64
C TYR A 356 23.81 -9.01 -12.36
N ASN A 357 23.74 -10.19 -12.98
CA ASN A 357 22.77 -11.23 -12.62
C ASN A 357 23.47 -12.42 -11.94
N TRP A 358 22.74 -13.14 -11.09
CA TRP A 358 23.18 -14.42 -10.54
C TRP A 358 22.82 -15.55 -11.50
N TRP A 359 23.81 -16.35 -11.90
CA TRP A 359 23.64 -17.42 -12.89
C TRP A 359 23.52 -18.81 -12.28
N GLY A 360 23.36 -18.91 -10.95
CA GLY A 360 23.35 -20.19 -10.24
C GLY A 360 24.72 -20.70 -9.79
N ASP A 361 25.82 -20.05 -10.19
CA ASP A 361 27.18 -20.40 -9.78
C ASP A 361 28.12 -19.17 -9.79
N ASN A 362 29.05 -19.11 -8.84
CA ASN A 362 30.02 -18.01 -8.71
C ASN A 362 31.01 -17.91 -9.88
N SER A 363 31.21 -19.01 -10.62
CA SER A 363 31.99 -19.00 -11.86
C SER A 363 31.29 -18.33 -13.05
N GLY A 364 30.01 -17.96 -12.90
CA GLY A 364 29.23 -17.27 -13.93
C GLY A 364 28.53 -18.23 -14.91
N PRO A 365 27.93 -17.68 -15.98
CA PRO A 365 27.17 -18.49 -16.93
C PRO A 365 28.07 -19.37 -17.80
N ALA A 366 27.56 -20.54 -18.17
CA ALA A 366 28.18 -21.36 -19.21
C ALA A 366 28.15 -20.63 -20.58
N PRO A 367 29.16 -20.83 -21.46
CA PRO A 367 30.24 -21.81 -21.33
C PRO A 367 31.47 -21.32 -20.54
N GLY A 368 31.48 -20.08 -20.04
CA GLY A 368 32.61 -19.51 -19.29
C GLY A 368 32.72 -20.04 -17.86
N GLY A 369 31.57 -20.27 -17.22
CA GLY A 369 31.41 -20.89 -15.90
C GLY A 369 30.52 -22.14 -15.92
N THR A 370 29.98 -22.49 -14.76
CA THR A 370 29.10 -23.65 -14.54
C THR A 370 27.64 -23.28 -14.23
N GLY A 371 27.31 -21.99 -14.20
CA GLY A 371 25.94 -21.51 -14.09
C GLY A 371 25.11 -21.74 -15.36
N ASP A 372 23.85 -21.29 -15.32
CA ASP A 372 22.92 -21.33 -16.45
C ASP A 372 23.56 -20.74 -17.72
N ALA A 373 23.46 -21.47 -18.83
CA ALA A 373 24.13 -21.10 -20.05
C ALA A 373 23.53 -19.86 -20.73
N ILE A 374 24.34 -19.14 -21.50
CA ILE A 374 23.86 -18.09 -22.41
C ILE A 374 23.91 -18.53 -23.87
N ASP A 375 23.07 -17.92 -24.70
CA ASP A 375 23.08 -18.07 -26.16
C ASP A 375 22.89 -16.71 -26.86
N GLY A 376 23.65 -16.45 -27.91
CA GLY A 376 23.63 -15.18 -28.65
C GLY A 376 24.54 -14.06 -28.09
N ASP A 377 24.35 -12.82 -28.57
CA ASP A 377 25.13 -11.65 -28.16
C ASP A 377 24.59 -11.06 -26.84
N VAL A 378 25.05 -11.64 -25.72
CA VAL A 378 24.66 -11.28 -24.35
C VAL A 378 25.90 -10.77 -23.60
N VAL A 379 25.83 -9.56 -23.05
CA VAL A 379 26.84 -9.06 -22.10
C VAL A 379 26.42 -9.49 -20.71
N PHE A 380 27.23 -10.30 -20.05
CA PHE A 380 26.92 -10.84 -18.73
C PHE A 380 28.00 -10.56 -17.69
N ASP A 381 29.16 -10.01 -18.12
CA ASP A 381 30.28 -9.67 -17.25
C ASP A 381 30.29 -8.16 -16.95
N PRO A 382 30.42 -7.75 -15.68
CA PRO A 382 30.51 -8.61 -14.49
C PRO A 382 29.17 -9.29 -14.18
N TRP A 383 29.21 -10.44 -13.51
CA TRP A 383 28.03 -11.14 -12.96
C TRP A 383 28.05 -11.11 -11.43
N LEU A 384 26.90 -11.36 -10.80
CA LEU A 384 26.83 -11.44 -9.35
C LEU A 384 27.56 -12.67 -8.86
N LYS A 385 28.37 -12.52 -7.82
CA LYS A 385 28.83 -13.64 -7.00
C LYS A 385 28.05 -13.60 -5.70
N VAL A 386 27.44 -14.73 -5.36
CA VAL A 386 26.61 -14.90 -4.18
C VAL A 386 27.37 -15.72 -3.16
N TYR A 387 27.47 -15.18 -1.96
CA TYR A 387 28.06 -15.86 -0.81
C TYR A 387 27.00 -15.99 0.27
N ASN A 388 26.48 -17.21 0.43
CA ASN A 388 25.50 -17.52 1.46
C ASN A 388 26.22 -17.83 2.77
N ALA A 389 25.90 -17.09 3.82
CA ALA A 389 26.39 -17.36 5.16
C ALA A 389 25.33 -16.94 6.19
N ASP A 390 25.26 -17.67 7.30
CA ASP A 390 24.52 -17.20 8.49
C ASP A 390 25.21 -15.93 9.05
N THR A 391 26.54 -15.90 8.97
CA THR A 391 27.38 -14.73 9.28
C THR A 391 28.66 -14.73 8.42
N LEU A 392 29.08 -13.56 7.95
CA LEU A 392 30.41 -13.34 7.38
C LEU A 392 31.43 -13.11 8.51
N THR A 393 32.51 -13.90 8.51
CA THR A 393 33.64 -13.76 9.44
C THR A 393 34.92 -13.38 8.70
N GLY A 394 35.05 -12.10 8.37
CA GLY A 394 36.21 -11.54 7.69
C GLY A 394 36.21 -11.76 6.17
N ILE A 395 36.87 -10.85 5.44
CA ILE A 395 36.86 -10.83 3.96
C ILE A 395 37.99 -11.66 3.31
N ALA A 396 38.79 -12.40 4.08
CA ALA A 396 40.02 -13.02 3.56
C ALA A 396 39.78 -14.02 2.41
N GLY A 397 38.63 -14.69 2.39
CA GLY A 397 38.24 -15.57 1.28
C GLY A 397 37.96 -14.82 -0.02
N PHE A 398 37.38 -13.62 0.08
CA PHE A 398 37.06 -12.74 -1.04
C PHE A 398 38.33 -12.06 -1.60
N ALA A 399 39.23 -11.60 -0.74
CA ALA A 399 40.50 -11.05 -1.19
C ALA A 399 41.34 -12.08 -1.99
N GLN A 400 41.23 -13.37 -1.67
CA GLN A 400 41.90 -14.45 -2.41
C GLN A 400 41.27 -14.78 -3.76
N GLN A 401 39.97 -14.53 -3.90
CA GLN A 401 39.20 -14.76 -5.12
C GLN A 401 39.15 -13.52 -6.04
N GLY A 402 39.67 -12.38 -5.54
CA GLY A 402 39.89 -11.16 -6.33
C GLY A 402 38.75 -10.16 -6.27
N GLU A 403 37.76 -10.36 -5.39
CA GLU A 403 36.64 -9.42 -5.23
C GLU A 403 37.04 -8.14 -4.51
N PHE A 404 38.04 -8.20 -3.63
CA PHE A 404 38.59 -7.03 -2.95
C PHE A 404 40.08 -6.86 -3.21
N ALA A 405 40.50 -5.61 -3.36
CA ALA A 405 41.88 -5.21 -3.53
C ALA A 405 42.34 -4.30 -2.38
N ILE A 406 43.60 -4.51 -1.98
CA ILE A 406 44.33 -3.62 -1.06
C ILE A 406 45.47 -2.93 -1.81
N PRO A 407 45.92 -1.75 -1.37
CA PRO A 407 47.06 -1.08 -1.99
C PRO A 407 48.34 -1.91 -1.91
N SER A 408 49.22 -1.69 -2.89
CA SER A 408 50.50 -2.37 -2.95
C SER A 408 51.32 -2.14 -1.68
N GLY A 409 51.79 -3.22 -1.05
CA GLY A 409 52.59 -3.18 0.16
C GLY A 409 51.79 -3.17 1.48
N ALA A 410 50.45 -3.14 1.43
CA ALA A 410 49.59 -3.36 2.58
C ALA A 410 49.32 -4.87 2.82
N SER A 411 48.73 -5.19 3.97
CA SER A 411 48.21 -6.51 4.31
C SER A 411 46.75 -6.40 4.77
N LEU A 412 45.98 -7.49 4.69
CA LEU A 412 44.55 -7.46 5.04
C LEU A 412 44.29 -7.13 6.51
N ASP A 413 45.23 -7.44 7.40
CA ASP A 413 45.19 -7.11 8.82
C ASP A 413 45.65 -5.68 9.14
N ASN A 414 46.12 -4.92 8.14
CA ASN A 414 46.61 -3.56 8.29
C ASN A 414 46.65 -2.84 6.93
N THR A 415 45.51 -2.34 6.46
CA THR A 415 45.37 -1.65 5.16
C THR A 415 44.78 -0.25 5.33
N PRO A 416 45.24 0.77 4.58
CA PRO A 416 44.65 2.11 4.68
C PRO A 416 43.24 2.18 4.05
N PHE A 417 42.95 1.34 3.06
CA PHE A 417 41.64 1.23 2.42
C PHE A 417 41.44 -0.16 1.81
N LEU A 418 40.21 -0.46 1.42
CA LEU A 418 39.84 -1.66 0.67
C LEU A 418 38.99 -1.25 -0.54
N ASP A 419 39.36 -1.68 -1.74
CA ASP A 419 38.59 -1.42 -2.96
C ASP A 419 37.81 -2.67 -3.38
N VAL A 420 36.52 -2.51 -3.65
CA VAL A 420 35.68 -3.52 -4.29
C VAL A 420 36.03 -3.58 -5.76
N PHE A 421 36.67 -4.67 -6.18
CA PHE A 421 37.19 -4.83 -7.54
C PHE A 421 36.18 -5.46 -8.49
N GLU A 422 35.29 -6.32 -7.97
CA GLU A 422 34.13 -6.88 -8.65
C GLU A 422 32.91 -6.71 -7.75
N GLU A 423 31.70 -6.60 -8.32
CA GLU A 423 30.50 -6.48 -7.51
C GLU A 423 30.29 -7.72 -6.62
N VAL A 424 30.02 -7.48 -5.33
CA VAL A 424 29.83 -8.53 -4.32
C VAL A 424 28.43 -8.43 -3.75
N VAL A 425 27.70 -9.54 -3.75
CA VAL A 425 26.41 -9.67 -3.08
C VAL A 425 26.55 -10.65 -1.93
N LEU A 426 26.36 -10.16 -0.71
CA LEU A 426 26.32 -10.98 0.50
C LEU A 426 24.86 -11.27 0.83
N ILE A 427 24.52 -12.54 0.97
CA ILE A 427 23.19 -12.95 1.42
C ILE A 427 23.34 -13.51 2.84
N ILE A 428 22.82 -12.75 3.80
CA ILE A 428 22.83 -13.09 5.22
C ILE A 428 21.50 -13.76 5.54
N GLN A 429 21.54 -15.03 5.92
CA GLN A 429 20.34 -15.78 6.27
C GLN A 429 19.85 -15.33 7.65
N ASP A 430 18.60 -14.87 7.72
CA ASP A 430 17.88 -14.71 8.98
C ASP A 430 16.81 -15.82 9.10
N GLY A 431 16.25 -16.05 10.29
CA GLY A 431 15.27 -17.12 10.53
C GLY A 431 13.91 -16.93 9.84
N VAL A 432 13.68 -15.77 9.22
CA VAL A 432 12.43 -15.27 8.63
C VAL A 432 12.58 -15.03 7.10
N GLY A 433 13.76 -14.62 6.63
CA GLY A 433 14.17 -14.43 5.23
C GLY A 433 15.65 -14.03 5.11
N PRO A 434 16.16 -13.69 3.91
CA PRO A 434 17.54 -13.27 3.77
C PRO A 434 17.69 -11.75 3.66
N HIS A 435 18.61 -11.15 4.43
CA HIS A 435 19.12 -9.81 4.14
C HIS A 435 20.12 -9.85 2.98
N THR A 436 20.18 -8.77 2.20
CA THR A 436 21.17 -8.64 1.11
C THR A 436 22.00 -7.38 1.27
N ILE A 437 23.33 -7.52 1.11
CA ILE A 437 24.26 -6.39 1.03
C ILE A 437 24.90 -6.43 -0.36
N THR A 438 24.66 -5.41 -1.17
CA THR A 438 25.22 -5.26 -2.50
C THR A 438 26.31 -4.19 -2.47
N MET A 439 27.53 -4.60 -2.81
CA MET A 439 28.69 -3.73 -2.92
C MET A 439 29.08 -3.61 -4.40
N PRO A 440 28.73 -2.50 -5.07
CA PRO A 440 29.11 -2.28 -6.47
C PRO A 440 30.62 -2.25 -6.67
N ARG A 441 31.06 -2.61 -7.89
CA ARG A 441 32.44 -2.41 -8.31
C ARG A 441 32.87 -0.94 -8.15
N GLY A 442 34.04 -0.73 -7.59
CA GLY A 442 34.65 0.59 -7.41
C GLY A 442 34.29 1.27 -6.09
N VAL A 443 33.48 0.64 -5.23
CA VAL A 443 33.32 1.07 -3.84
C VAL A 443 34.66 1.00 -3.14
N ARG A 444 35.10 2.14 -2.58
CA ARG A 444 36.17 2.19 -1.60
C ARG A 444 35.59 2.14 -0.20
N ILE A 445 36.18 1.31 0.64
CA ILE A 445 35.95 1.24 2.07
C ILE A 445 37.14 1.88 2.79
N ASP A 446 36.86 2.93 3.56
CA ASP A 446 37.83 3.65 4.39
C ASP A 446 37.40 3.61 5.86
N ARG A 447 38.33 3.83 6.78
CA ARG A 447 37.97 4.16 8.16
C ARG A 447 37.66 5.64 8.26
N THR A 448 36.64 5.99 9.04
CA THR A 448 36.22 7.39 9.22
C THR A 448 37.19 8.22 10.06
N ASP A 449 38.15 7.58 10.73
CA ASP A 449 39.18 8.22 11.56
C ASP A 449 40.57 8.28 10.91
N ASP A 450 40.68 7.97 9.61
CA ASP A 450 41.92 7.97 8.82
C ASP A 450 43.04 7.02 9.35
N VAL A 451 42.70 6.05 10.20
CA VAL A 451 43.64 5.01 10.66
C VAL A 451 43.57 3.81 9.71
N ASN A 452 44.63 2.99 9.64
CA ASN A 452 44.57 1.72 8.91
C ASN A 452 43.53 0.77 9.55
N MET A 453 42.83 0.00 8.71
CA MET A 453 41.89 -1.03 9.12
C MET A 453 42.50 -2.43 9.14
N ASP A 454 42.04 -3.25 10.07
CA ASP A 454 42.08 -4.71 9.95
C ASP A 454 40.83 -5.13 9.17
N ALA A 455 40.97 -5.31 7.86
CA ALA A 455 39.86 -5.70 7.00
C ALA A 455 39.39 -7.15 7.30
N MET A 456 40.21 -7.96 7.97
CA MET A 456 39.78 -9.30 8.41
C MET A 456 38.76 -9.24 9.55
N ALA A 457 38.60 -8.10 10.21
CA ALA A 457 37.59 -7.89 11.25
C ALA A 457 36.22 -7.49 10.68
N ILE A 458 36.09 -7.23 9.37
CA ILE A 458 34.80 -6.89 8.76
C ILE A 458 33.88 -8.11 8.83
N THR A 459 32.72 -7.93 9.45
CA THR A 459 31.69 -8.95 9.63
C THR A 459 30.36 -8.50 9.06
N ALA A 460 29.51 -9.47 8.75
CA ALA A 460 28.12 -9.26 8.40
C ALA A 460 27.27 -10.33 9.10
N GLY A 461 26.11 -9.98 9.62
CA GLY A 461 25.26 -10.95 10.32
C GLY A 461 23.91 -10.37 10.68
N ASP A 462 22.92 -11.26 10.74
CA ASP A 462 21.59 -10.97 11.31
C ASP A 462 21.74 -10.52 12.77
N VAL A 463 20.93 -9.53 13.15
CA VAL A 463 20.90 -8.99 14.51
C VAL A 463 19.52 -9.26 15.08
N ASP A 464 19.47 -10.06 16.15
CA ASP A 464 18.23 -10.32 16.87
C ASP A 464 17.64 -8.99 17.37
N VAL A 465 16.48 -8.60 16.83
CA VAL A 465 15.80 -7.35 17.17
C VAL A 465 15.50 -7.22 18.67
N SER A 466 15.38 -8.34 19.39
CA SER A 466 15.18 -8.34 20.85
C SER A 466 16.43 -7.96 21.65
N SER A 467 17.60 -7.94 21.01
CA SER A 467 18.86 -7.50 21.59
C SER A 467 19.08 -5.98 21.48
N LEU A 468 18.30 -5.30 20.63
CA LEU A 468 18.42 -3.86 20.41
C LEU A 468 17.91 -3.07 21.62
N SER A 469 18.51 -1.91 21.88
CA SER A 469 18.04 -0.97 22.90
C SER A 469 18.47 0.46 22.60
N GLY A 470 18.02 1.42 23.42
CA GLY A 470 18.43 2.84 23.30
C GLY A 470 17.80 3.60 22.14
N TYR A 471 16.76 3.05 21.50
CA TYR A 471 15.90 3.71 20.52
C TYR A 471 14.63 4.28 21.19
N ASP A 472 13.86 5.10 20.46
CA ASP A 472 12.59 5.66 20.95
C ASP A 472 11.58 4.55 21.28
N GLU A 473 11.02 4.54 22.49
CA GLU A 473 10.11 3.48 22.98
C GLU A 473 8.80 3.37 22.19
N THR A 474 8.47 4.36 21.35
CA THR A 474 7.32 4.30 20.42
C THR A 474 7.60 3.50 19.15
N LEU A 475 8.84 3.09 18.93
CA LEU A 475 9.28 2.32 17.78
C LEU A 475 9.35 0.83 18.09
N VAL A 476 8.86 0.01 17.15
CA VAL A 476 8.97 -1.45 17.18
C VAL A 476 9.96 -1.89 16.10
N PRO A 477 11.09 -2.52 16.46
CA PRO A 477 12.04 -3.03 15.48
C PRO A 477 11.43 -4.21 14.71
N ARG A 478 11.56 -4.18 13.38
CA ARG A 478 11.01 -5.20 12.45
C ARG A 478 12.07 -6.07 11.80
N GLY A 479 13.30 -5.58 11.69
CA GLY A 479 14.45 -6.33 11.22
C GLY A 479 15.73 -5.55 11.48
N ALA A 480 16.86 -6.24 11.65
CA ALA A 480 18.15 -5.60 11.89
C ALA A 480 19.33 -6.42 11.36
N LEU A 481 20.34 -5.72 10.85
CA LEU A 481 21.51 -6.31 10.22
C LEU A 481 22.77 -5.56 10.68
N LEU A 482 23.84 -6.29 10.99
CA LEU A 482 25.18 -5.73 11.16
C LEU A 482 25.96 -5.88 9.85
N PHE A 483 26.60 -4.80 9.39
CA PHE A 483 27.70 -4.87 8.43
C PHE A 483 28.79 -3.87 8.79
N GLY A 484 30.02 -4.37 8.98
CA GLY A 484 31.17 -3.55 9.34
C GLY A 484 32.05 -4.19 10.41
N ILE A 485 32.79 -3.34 11.12
CA ILE A 485 33.54 -3.71 12.31
C ILE A 485 32.86 -3.03 13.49
N GLU A 486 32.39 -3.80 14.47
CA GLU A 486 31.69 -3.28 15.64
C GLU A 486 32.53 -2.20 16.37
N GLY A 487 31.92 -1.05 16.64
CA GLY A 487 32.58 0.09 17.29
C GLY A 487 33.64 0.82 16.45
N VAL A 488 33.84 0.46 15.18
CA VAL A 488 34.76 1.13 14.27
C VAL A 488 33.98 1.72 13.09
N GLY A 489 34.06 3.04 12.92
CA GLY A 489 33.43 3.71 11.79
C GLY A 489 34.13 3.38 10.48
N LEU A 490 33.41 2.77 9.55
CA LEU A 490 33.81 2.60 8.16
C LEU A 490 32.89 3.41 7.25
N SER A 491 33.44 3.94 6.17
CA SER A 491 32.69 4.66 5.14
C SER A 491 32.81 4.00 3.77
N PHE A 492 31.77 4.11 2.96
CA PHE A 492 31.68 3.61 1.60
C PHE A 492 31.59 4.76 0.59
N SER A 493 32.39 4.70 -0.47
CA SER A 493 32.32 5.67 -1.57
C SER A 493 32.61 5.00 -2.92
N PRO A 494 31.63 4.91 -3.85
CA PRO A 494 30.21 5.27 -3.70
C PRO A 494 29.47 4.46 -2.61
N PRO A 495 28.21 4.79 -2.30
CA PRO A 495 27.38 4.02 -1.35
C PRO A 495 27.23 2.55 -1.77
N ILE A 496 26.91 1.72 -0.79
CA ILE A 496 26.46 0.33 -0.98
C ILE A 496 24.94 0.26 -0.81
N THR A 497 24.29 -0.78 -1.30
CA THR A 497 22.84 -0.98 -1.13
C THR A 497 22.58 -2.11 -0.15
N ILE A 498 21.62 -1.90 0.76
CA ILE A 498 21.13 -2.90 1.70
C ILE A 498 19.66 -3.18 1.41
N ASP A 499 19.31 -4.45 1.24
CA ASP A 499 17.93 -4.93 1.33
C ASP A 499 17.76 -5.59 2.70
N LEU A 500 17.18 -4.83 3.63
CA LEU A 500 16.92 -5.30 4.98
C LEU A 500 15.56 -6.02 5.00
N PHE A 501 15.59 -7.35 5.00
CA PHE A 501 14.38 -8.17 5.10
C PHE A 501 13.68 -7.95 6.46
N VAL A 502 12.38 -7.70 6.41
CA VAL A 502 11.52 -7.38 7.56
C VAL A 502 10.22 -8.21 7.57
N GLY A 503 10.05 -9.11 6.59
CA GLY A 503 8.84 -9.91 6.43
C GLY A 503 7.94 -9.42 5.29
N THR A 504 7.34 -10.36 4.55
CA THR A 504 6.46 -10.04 3.42
C THR A 504 5.07 -9.57 3.85
N GLU A 505 4.71 -9.79 5.10
CA GLU A 505 3.49 -9.30 5.74
C GLU A 505 3.46 -7.78 5.88
N LEU A 506 4.62 -7.12 5.86
CA LEU A 506 4.74 -5.66 5.93
C LEU A 506 4.77 -5.00 4.53
N ASN A 507 4.60 -5.75 3.44
CA ASN A 507 4.64 -5.20 2.08
C ASN A 507 3.63 -4.06 1.89
N GLY A 508 4.14 -2.90 1.46
CA GLY A 508 3.35 -1.67 1.32
C GLY A 508 3.47 -0.71 2.51
N ASP A 509 3.90 -1.18 3.69
CA ASP A 509 4.17 -0.31 4.84
C ASP A 509 5.45 0.49 4.62
N THR A 510 5.49 1.71 5.15
CA THR A 510 6.71 2.53 5.18
C THR A 510 7.33 2.45 6.58
N LEU A 511 8.55 1.92 6.65
CA LEU A 511 9.30 1.79 7.90
C LEU A 511 10.37 2.87 8.00
N GLN A 512 10.62 3.35 9.22
CA GLN A 512 11.73 4.25 9.51
C GLN A 512 13.04 3.46 9.55
N LEU A 513 14.09 4.01 8.93
CA LEU A 513 15.42 3.40 8.91
C LEU A 513 16.35 4.16 9.84
N LEU A 514 16.97 3.45 10.77
CA LEU A 514 17.99 3.99 11.66
C LEU A 514 19.22 3.08 11.66
N ARG A 515 20.34 3.65 12.05
CA ARG A 515 21.59 2.93 12.28
C ARG A 515 22.19 3.28 13.64
N SER A 516 22.89 2.32 14.22
CA SER A 516 23.64 2.47 15.46
C SER A 516 25.04 1.84 15.32
N PRO A 517 26.09 2.39 15.93
CA PRO A 517 27.42 1.76 15.94
C PRO A 517 27.45 0.35 16.57
N THR A 518 26.56 0.09 17.53
CA THR A 518 26.57 -1.11 18.39
C THR A 518 25.19 -1.73 18.61
N GLY A 519 24.10 -1.04 18.30
CA GLY A 519 22.72 -1.52 18.44
C GLY A 519 22.06 -1.24 19.80
N ASP A 520 22.78 -0.63 20.75
CA ASP A 520 22.32 -0.38 22.13
C ASP A 520 22.15 1.12 22.49
N ALA A 521 22.61 2.03 21.63
CA ALA A 521 22.49 3.48 21.79
C ALA A 521 22.76 4.21 20.46
N ASP A 522 22.68 5.55 20.48
CA ASP A 522 23.12 6.45 19.40
C ASP A 522 22.48 6.15 18.03
N TRP A 523 21.21 5.80 18.03
CA TRP A 523 20.43 5.59 16.81
C TRP A 523 20.25 6.89 16.03
N VAL A 524 20.70 6.90 14.78
CA VAL A 524 20.64 8.05 13.86
C VAL A 524 20.35 7.59 12.43
N ASP A 525 19.92 8.49 11.57
CA ASP A 525 19.65 8.23 10.15
C ASP A 525 20.81 8.66 9.22
N THR A 526 21.85 9.28 9.78
CA THR A 526 22.93 9.89 8.99
C THR A 526 23.66 8.86 8.15
N GLY A 527 23.70 9.10 6.84
CA GLY A 527 24.38 8.24 5.87
C GLY A 527 23.48 7.14 5.28
N LEU A 528 22.17 7.16 5.56
CA LEU A 528 21.14 6.34 4.91
C LEU A 528 20.39 7.18 3.86
N ASP A 529 20.06 6.57 2.72
CA ASP A 529 19.22 7.17 1.68
C ASP A 529 18.35 6.09 1.00
N PRO A 530 17.01 6.13 1.16
CA PRO A 530 16.23 7.06 1.98
C PRO A 530 16.36 6.77 3.49
N THR A 531 15.88 7.69 4.34
CA THR A 531 15.79 7.49 5.81
C THR A 531 14.52 6.76 6.25
N SER A 532 13.67 6.40 5.29
CA SER A 532 12.49 5.55 5.47
C SER A 532 12.22 4.83 4.15
N ALA A 533 11.85 3.55 4.18
CA ALA A 533 11.62 2.77 2.97
C ALA A 533 10.27 2.05 3.04
N THR A 534 9.55 2.07 1.91
CA THR A 534 8.39 1.20 1.72
C THR A 534 8.85 -0.23 1.52
N VAL A 535 8.27 -1.16 2.27
CA VAL A 535 8.59 -2.57 2.16
C VAL A 535 8.08 -3.11 0.81
N ALA A 536 8.99 -3.67 0.02
CA ALA A 536 8.69 -4.33 -1.24
C ALA A 536 9.40 -5.70 -1.26
N GLY A 537 8.71 -6.74 -1.71
CA GLY A 537 9.24 -8.11 -1.66
C GLY A 537 9.63 -8.59 -0.25
N GLY A 538 9.12 -7.94 0.81
CA GLY A 538 9.45 -8.19 2.21
C GLY A 538 10.70 -7.49 2.74
N ALA A 539 11.32 -6.57 1.98
CA ALA A 539 12.52 -5.86 2.40
C ALA A 539 12.38 -4.34 2.29
N CYS A 540 13.11 -3.64 3.15
CA CYS A 540 13.42 -2.22 3.02
C CYS A 540 14.75 -2.05 2.27
N THR A 541 14.70 -1.54 1.05
CA THR A 541 15.89 -1.20 0.26
C THR A 541 16.36 0.22 0.56
N PHE A 542 17.63 0.39 0.88
CA PHE A 542 18.26 1.70 1.05
C PHE A 542 19.76 1.66 0.74
N ASP A 543 20.29 2.79 0.29
CA ASP A 543 21.72 3.00 0.14
C ASP A 543 22.33 3.49 1.45
N THR A 544 23.57 3.10 1.71
CA THR A 544 24.33 3.62 2.84
C THR A 544 25.78 3.95 2.51
N THR A 545 26.28 5.00 3.14
CA THR A 545 27.67 5.46 3.08
C THR A 545 28.49 5.09 4.30
N LEU A 546 27.89 4.43 5.31
CA LEU A 546 28.55 4.11 6.57
C LEU A 546 28.20 2.69 7.00
N ALA A 547 29.21 1.95 7.46
CA ALA A 547 29.01 0.64 8.09
C ALA A 547 28.41 0.81 9.50
N SER A 548 27.51 -0.09 9.91
CA SER A 548 26.76 0.03 11.18
C SER A 548 25.98 -1.25 11.50
N VAL A 549 25.33 -1.27 12.66
CA VAL A 549 24.04 -1.98 12.84
C VAL A 549 22.95 -1.11 12.20
N PHE A 550 22.16 -1.68 11.30
CA PHE A 550 21.00 -1.05 10.68
C PHE A 550 19.73 -1.72 11.19
N ALA A 551 18.66 -0.96 11.39
CA ALA A 551 17.36 -1.52 11.73
C ALA A 551 16.22 -0.72 11.10
N ALA A 552 15.15 -1.44 10.77
CA ALA A 552 13.88 -0.87 10.33
C ALA A 552 12.87 -0.91 11.46
N PHE A 553 12.16 0.19 11.66
CA PHE A 553 11.19 0.36 12.74
C PHE A 553 9.81 0.71 12.20
N SER A 554 8.77 0.05 12.71
CA SER A 554 7.40 0.55 12.60
C SER A 554 7.07 1.40 13.82
N GLN A 555 6.15 2.36 13.71
CA GLN A 555 5.53 2.95 14.90
C GLN A 555 4.53 1.98 15.51
N GLU A 556 4.52 1.86 16.84
CA GLU A 556 3.44 1.20 17.53
C GLU A 556 2.24 2.15 17.58
N GLU A 557 1.14 1.80 16.90
CA GLU A 557 -0.15 2.44 17.18
C GLU A 557 -0.50 2.15 18.64
N PRO A 558 -0.75 3.16 19.49
CA PRO A 558 -0.84 2.94 20.91
C PRO A 558 -1.94 1.91 21.18
N THR A 559 -1.59 0.77 21.76
CA THR A 559 -2.55 -0.13 22.41
C THR A 559 -2.34 0.00 23.91
N GLY A 560 -3.43 0.12 24.66
CA GLY A 560 -3.38 0.50 26.07
C GLY A 560 -4.35 -0.27 26.93
N LEU A 561 -3.95 -0.53 28.18
CA LEU A 561 -4.86 -1.01 29.24
C LEU A 561 -5.75 0.11 29.79
N LEU A 562 -5.43 1.35 29.43
CA LEU A 562 -6.06 2.56 29.97
C LEU A 562 -6.08 3.62 28.89
N TRP A 563 -7.25 4.23 28.68
CA TRP A 563 -7.47 5.32 27.74
C TRP A 563 -8.33 6.42 28.36
N TYR A 564 -8.05 7.65 27.94
CA TYR A 564 -8.76 8.85 28.32
C TYR A 564 -9.21 9.60 27.08
N LEU A 565 -10.45 10.09 27.12
CA LEU A 565 -11.13 10.80 26.04
C LEU A 565 -11.79 12.02 26.69
N ALA A 566 -11.15 13.20 26.60
CA ALA A 566 -11.54 14.39 27.36
C ALA A 566 -12.79 15.09 26.81
N GLU A 567 -13.02 15.03 25.50
CA GLU A 567 -14.24 15.48 24.85
C GLU A 567 -15.38 14.45 24.90
N GLY A 568 -16.61 14.95 24.73
CA GLY A 568 -17.85 14.20 24.81
C GLY A 568 -19.00 15.06 25.32
N SER A 569 -20.18 14.86 24.74
CA SER A 569 -21.41 15.54 25.14
C SER A 569 -22.66 14.74 24.74
N THR A 570 -23.69 14.79 25.57
CA THR A 570 -25.03 14.25 25.28
C THR A 570 -26.11 15.32 25.49
N GLY A 571 -25.70 16.58 25.65
CA GLY A 571 -26.55 17.72 25.91
C GLY A 571 -27.48 18.03 24.74
N ALA A 572 -28.66 18.55 25.08
CA ALA A 572 -29.66 18.99 24.13
C ALA A 572 -30.23 20.37 24.52
N ASP A 573 -30.46 21.23 23.53
CA ASP A 573 -31.15 22.50 23.67
C ASP A 573 -32.04 22.80 22.46
N GLY A 574 -32.50 24.06 22.33
CA GLY A 574 -33.33 24.49 21.20
C GLY A 574 -32.59 24.57 19.86
N ASN A 575 -31.26 24.57 19.85
CA ASN A 575 -30.42 24.64 18.65
C ASN A 575 -30.02 23.26 18.15
N GLY A 576 -30.10 22.23 19.00
CA GLY A 576 -29.74 20.86 18.62
C GLY A 576 -29.39 19.98 19.80
N ASN A 577 -28.80 18.82 19.52
CA ASN A 577 -28.29 17.91 20.53
C ASN A 577 -27.03 17.19 20.07
N PHE A 578 -26.19 16.83 21.03
CA PHE A 578 -25.03 15.98 20.79
C PHE A 578 -25.38 14.49 20.90
N GLU A 579 -24.65 13.69 20.14
CA GLU A 579 -24.64 12.24 20.21
C GLU A 579 -23.17 11.79 20.27
N THR A 580 -22.75 11.24 21.40
CA THR A 580 -21.37 10.76 21.61
C THR A 580 -21.36 9.23 21.68
N TRP A 581 -20.42 8.64 20.96
CA TRP A 581 -20.11 7.21 21.00
C TRP A 581 -18.69 6.97 21.46
N VAL A 582 -18.50 5.95 22.29
CA VAL A 582 -17.17 5.42 22.64
C VAL A 582 -16.98 4.14 21.86
N LEU A 583 -15.88 4.05 21.13
CA LEU A 583 -15.53 2.94 20.26
C LEU A 583 -14.30 2.27 20.86
N VAL A 584 -14.36 0.96 21.03
CA VAL A 584 -13.24 0.17 21.57
C VAL A 584 -12.96 -0.97 20.61
N GLN A 585 -11.70 -1.11 20.21
CA GLN A 585 -11.19 -2.21 19.41
C GLN A 585 -10.29 -3.09 20.26
N ASN A 586 -10.47 -4.39 20.14
CA ASN A 586 -9.55 -5.41 20.63
C ASN A 586 -8.75 -5.95 19.43
N PRO A 587 -7.52 -5.46 19.20
CA PRO A 587 -6.66 -5.98 18.14
C PRO A 587 -5.94 -7.28 18.57
N GLY A 588 -6.06 -7.69 19.84
CA GLY A 588 -5.38 -8.86 20.37
C GLY A 588 -6.12 -10.17 20.10
N ASP A 589 -5.41 -11.28 20.33
CA ASP A 589 -5.89 -12.65 20.13
C ASP A 589 -6.65 -13.22 21.34
N THR A 590 -6.84 -12.42 22.40
CA THR A 590 -7.56 -12.80 23.61
C THR A 590 -8.74 -11.87 23.84
N THR A 591 -9.85 -12.38 24.37
CA THR A 591 -11.01 -11.57 24.74
C THR A 591 -10.60 -10.44 25.70
N ALA A 592 -11.02 -9.21 25.41
CA ALA A 592 -10.79 -8.04 26.26
C ALA A 592 -12.01 -7.73 27.12
N ASN A 593 -11.81 -7.65 28.44
CA ASN A 593 -12.82 -7.22 29.41
C ASN A 593 -12.62 -5.74 29.71
N VAL A 594 -13.42 -4.91 29.07
CA VAL A 594 -13.29 -3.46 29.07
C VAL A 594 -14.33 -2.84 30.00
N THR A 595 -13.90 -1.92 30.87
CA THR A 595 -14.78 -1.09 31.70
C THR A 595 -14.74 0.35 31.23
N VAL A 596 -15.91 0.90 30.94
CA VAL A 596 -16.09 2.32 30.58
C VAL A 596 -16.58 3.09 31.80
N THR A 597 -15.90 4.19 32.13
CA THR A 597 -16.31 5.13 33.19
C THR A 597 -16.44 6.52 32.60
N TYR A 598 -17.58 7.16 32.82
CA TYR A 598 -17.80 8.54 32.40
C TYR A 598 -17.46 9.49 33.55
N MET A 599 -16.97 10.68 33.24
CA MET A 599 -16.73 11.74 34.22
C MET A 599 -17.50 12.98 33.77
N THR A 600 -18.33 13.51 34.66
CA THR A 600 -19.15 14.72 34.40
C THR A 600 -18.75 15.82 35.39
N PRO A 601 -19.32 17.04 35.31
CA PRO A 601 -19.04 18.09 36.31
C PRO A 601 -19.39 17.69 37.74
N ASN A 602 -20.24 16.66 37.91
CA ASN A 602 -20.67 16.15 39.21
C ASN A 602 -19.92 14.87 39.62
N GLY A 603 -18.77 14.58 38.99
CA GLY A 603 -17.92 13.41 39.25
C GLY A 603 -18.22 12.20 38.37
N ALA A 604 -17.62 11.06 38.74
CA ALA A 604 -17.71 9.83 37.95
C ALA A 604 -19.12 9.22 37.91
N LYS A 605 -19.46 8.65 36.75
CA LYS A 605 -20.64 7.83 36.50
C LYS A 605 -20.21 6.48 35.90
N PRO A 606 -20.76 5.35 36.38
CA PRO A 606 -20.46 4.05 35.79
C PRO A 606 -21.02 3.99 34.36
N GLY A 607 -20.20 3.51 33.42
CA GLY A 607 -20.62 3.15 32.07
C GLY A 607 -20.76 1.63 31.91
N PRO A 608 -20.89 1.14 30.67
CA PRO A 608 -20.99 -0.30 30.40
C PRO A 608 -19.66 -1.04 30.64
N VAL A 609 -19.78 -2.33 30.93
CA VAL A 609 -18.68 -3.31 30.82
C VAL A 609 -18.86 -4.05 29.51
N LEU A 610 -17.79 -4.15 28.72
CA LEU A 610 -17.79 -4.74 27.40
C LEU A 610 -16.88 -5.97 27.40
N ASN A 611 -17.32 -7.03 26.73
CA ASN A 611 -16.50 -8.19 26.43
C ASN A 611 -16.28 -8.19 24.92
N LEU A 612 -15.07 -7.86 24.50
CA LEU A 612 -14.71 -7.80 23.09
C LEU A 612 -13.97 -9.08 22.75
N GLU A 613 -14.53 -9.86 21.82
CA GLU A 613 -13.84 -11.04 21.29
C GLU A 613 -12.52 -10.65 20.61
N PRO A 614 -11.57 -11.59 20.43
CA PRO A 614 -10.35 -11.35 19.66
C PRO A 614 -10.63 -10.71 18.30
N ASN A 615 -9.74 -9.83 17.85
CA ASN A 615 -9.80 -9.20 16.53
C ASN A 615 -11.18 -8.56 16.22
N SER A 616 -11.78 -7.89 17.21
CA SER A 616 -13.13 -7.32 17.11
C SER A 616 -13.22 -5.91 17.66
N ARG A 617 -14.33 -5.21 17.39
CA ARG A 617 -14.65 -3.90 17.99
C ARG A 617 -16.08 -3.82 18.47
N THR A 618 -16.32 -2.97 19.46
CA THR A 618 -17.66 -2.63 19.99
C THR A 618 -17.78 -1.12 20.14
N SER A 619 -19.00 -0.59 20.03
CA SER A 619 -19.26 0.83 20.21
C SER A 619 -20.48 1.03 21.09
N VAL A 620 -20.41 1.99 22.00
CA VAL A 620 -21.45 2.26 22.99
C VAL A 620 -21.83 3.73 23.01
N SER A 621 -23.14 3.98 23.08
CA SER A 621 -23.71 5.32 23.21
C SER A 621 -23.49 5.83 24.63
N VAL A 622 -22.90 7.02 24.76
CA VAL A 622 -22.72 7.67 26.08
C VAL A 622 -24.06 8.04 26.69
N ALA A 623 -25.05 8.40 25.86
CA ALA A 623 -26.38 8.84 26.30
C ALA A 623 -27.17 7.72 27.01
N ASP A 624 -26.80 6.46 26.81
CA ASP A 624 -27.43 5.32 27.49
C ASP A 624 -27.14 5.31 29.00
N SER A 625 -26.02 5.91 29.41
CA SER A 625 -25.60 6.01 30.82
C SER A 625 -25.66 7.43 31.37
N VAL A 626 -25.33 8.42 30.54
CA VAL A 626 -25.25 9.84 30.91
C VAL A 626 -26.06 10.67 29.91
N PRO A 627 -27.41 10.66 29.97
CA PRO A 627 -28.23 11.45 29.07
C PRO A 627 -28.27 12.93 29.48
N ASN A 628 -28.32 13.82 28.48
CA ASN A 628 -28.52 15.25 28.66
C ASN A 628 -27.47 15.94 29.55
N GLU A 629 -26.20 15.63 29.32
CA GLU A 629 -25.05 16.24 30.00
C GLU A 629 -24.12 16.90 28.97
N TRP A 630 -23.77 18.16 29.19
CA TRP A 630 -22.96 18.91 28.22
C TRP A 630 -21.48 18.58 28.31
N ASP A 631 -21.04 18.20 29.51
CA ASP A 631 -19.65 17.95 29.83
C ASP A 631 -19.45 16.47 30.18
N VAL A 632 -19.03 15.66 29.22
CA VAL A 632 -18.70 14.24 29.46
C VAL A 632 -17.30 13.93 28.96
N SER A 633 -16.50 13.27 29.78
CA SER A 633 -15.27 12.62 29.34
C SER A 633 -15.33 11.14 29.69
N THR A 634 -14.48 10.34 29.05
CA THR A 634 -14.47 8.89 29.22
C THR A 634 -13.11 8.43 29.71
N LYS A 635 -13.12 7.47 30.63
CA LYS A 635 -11.98 6.63 30.99
C LYS A 635 -12.34 5.20 30.60
N VAL A 636 -11.50 4.57 29.79
CA VAL A 636 -11.65 3.17 29.38
C VAL A 636 -10.50 2.38 30.02
N THR A 637 -10.82 1.31 30.74
CA THR A 637 -9.81 0.38 31.27
C THR A 637 -10.05 -1.01 30.72
N SER A 638 -9.00 -1.75 30.41
CA SER A 638 -9.07 -3.11 29.90
C SER A 638 -8.07 -4.01 30.62
N ASP A 639 -8.33 -5.32 30.67
CA ASP A 639 -7.41 -6.33 31.19
C ASP A 639 -6.37 -6.80 30.17
N VAL A 640 -6.56 -6.50 28.89
CA VAL A 640 -5.61 -6.68 27.79
C VAL A 640 -5.55 -5.42 26.91
N PRO A 641 -4.48 -5.17 26.14
CA PRO A 641 -4.36 -3.96 25.33
C PRO A 641 -5.51 -3.81 24.34
N VAL A 642 -6.13 -2.63 24.34
CA VAL A 642 -7.19 -2.22 23.41
C VAL A 642 -6.86 -0.87 22.79
N ILE A 643 -7.60 -0.47 21.78
CA ILE A 643 -7.60 0.89 21.23
C ILE A 643 -8.97 1.52 21.54
N ALA A 644 -8.99 2.78 21.96
CA ALA A 644 -10.23 3.50 22.21
C ALA A 644 -10.24 4.85 21.48
N GLU A 645 -11.35 5.12 20.80
CA GLU A 645 -11.64 6.40 20.13
C GLU A 645 -13.07 6.85 20.49
N ARG A 646 -13.39 8.08 20.14
CA ARG A 646 -14.70 8.68 20.37
C ARG A 646 -15.15 9.48 19.16
N SER A 647 -16.35 9.16 18.69
CA SER A 647 -17.06 9.98 17.71
C SER A 647 -18.13 10.82 18.39
N VAL A 648 -18.21 12.09 17.98
CA VAL A 648 -19.22 13.04 18.42
C VAL A 648 -19.95 13.58 17.21
N TYR A 649 -21.27 13.53 17.25
CA TYR A 649 -22.14 14.08 16.22
C TYR A 649 -23.00 15.21 16.78
N TRP A 650 -23.24 16.22 15.95
CA TRP A 650 -24.18 17.30 16.22
C TRP A 650 -25.43 17.16 15.36
N HIS A 651 -26.59 17.13 16.01
CA HIS A 651 -27.91 17.16 15.36
C HIS A 651 -28.50 18.55 15.50
N THR A 652 -29.08 19.09 14.42
CA THR A 652 -29.97 20.26 14.52
C THR A 652 -31.43 19.80 14.59
N PRO A 653 -32.40 20.67 14.95
CA PRO A 653 -33.82 20.33 14.93
C PRO A 653 -34.34 19.81 13.58
N THR A 654 -33.61 20.08 12.49
CA THR A 654 -34.01 19.71 11.12
C THR A 654 -33.05 18.76 10.42
N THR A 655 -31.82 18.59 10.91
CA THR A 655 -30.78 17.82 10.23
C THR A 655 -30.09 16.86 11.20
N TYR A 656 -30.21 15.56 10.94
CA TYR A 656 -29.54 14.51 11.71
C TYR A 656 -28.04 14.48 11.36
N ARG A 657 -27.17 14.41 12.38
CA ARG A 657 -25.69 14.37 12.27
C ARG A 657 -25.13 15.39 11.27
N GLN A 658 -25.53 16.65 11.42
CA GLN A 658 -25.12 17.74 10.53
C GLN A 658 -23.59 17.96 10.54
N ALA A 659 -22.96 17.82 11.70
CA ALA A 659 -21.52 17.87 11.84
C ALA A 659 -21.05 16.69 12.69
N ALA A 660 -19.79 16.30 12.50
CA ALA A 660 -19.16 15.23 13.24
C ALA A 660 -17.68 15.52 13.43
N HIS A 661 -17.11 15.03 14.52
CA HIS A 661 -15.68 14.91 14.70
C HIS A 661 -15.39 13.59 15.42
N ASP A 662 -14.13 13.18 15.41
CA ASP A 662 -13.66 11.98 16.07
C ASP A 662 -12.22 12.21 16.57
N SER A 663 -11.83 11.51 17.62
CA SER A 663 -10.43 11.45 18.05
C SER A 663 -10.14 10.14 18.77
N ILE A 664 -8.91 9.64 18.59
CA ILE A 664 -8.33 8.61 19.44
C ILE A 664 -8.18 9.15 20.88
N GLY A 665 -8.13 8.27 21.87
CA GLY A 665 -7.80 8.68 23.24
C GLY A 665 -6.30 8.83 23.48
N VAL A 666 -5.95 9.14 24.73
CA VAL A 666 -4.58 9.07 25.25
C VAL A 666 -4.46 8.06 26.38
N THR A 667 -3.27 7.48 26.54
CA THR A 667 -3.02 6.48 27.59
C THR A 667 -2.46 7.09 28.89
N GLY A 668 -2.09 8.37 28.88
CA GLY A 668 -1.48 9.07 30.01
C GLY A 668 -2.06 10.46 30.27
N ALA A 669 -2.23 10.79 31.55
CA ALA A 669 -2.52 12.15 32.00
C ALA A 669 -1.19 12.90 32.26
N GLN A 670 -1.13 14.19 31.95
CA GLN A 670 0.06 15.03 32.13
C GLN A 670 -0.29 16.38 32.79
N THR A 671 0.71 17.04 33.36
CA THR A 671 0.54 18.36 34.01
C THR A 671 0.64 19.53 33.03
N GLU A 672 1.06 19.27 31.79
CA GLU A 672 1.22 20.29 30.75
C GLU A 672 0.80 19.73 29.38
N TRP A 673 -0.02 20.49 28.66
CA TRP A 673 -0.54 20.14 27.33
C TRP A 673 -0.53 21.35 26.40
N PHE A 674 -0.31 21.11 25.11
CA PHE A 674 -0.30 22.12 24.06
C PHE A 674 -1.30 21.78 22.95
N LEU A 675 -2.19 22.73 22.64
CA LEU A 675 -3.21 22.64 21.61
C LEU A 675 -2.87 23.70 20.55
N ALA A 676 -2.25 23.29 19.44
CA ALA A 676 -1.60 24.22 18.50
C ALA A 676 -2.54 25.05 17.60
N GLU A 677 -3.82 24.67 17.50
CA GLU A 677 -4.83 25.33 16.66
C GLU A 677 -6.02 25.80 17.53
N GLY A 678 -6.90 26.62 16.96
CA GLY A 678 -8.11 27.16 17.58
C GLY A 678 -8.49 28.51 16.95
N SER A 679 -9.79 28.80 16.91
CA SER A 679 -10.30 30.06 16.35
C SER A 679 -11.61 30.50 17.00
N THR A 680 -11.79 31.81 17.14
CA THR A 680 -13.02 32.45 17.59
C THR A 680 -13.45 33.56 16.62
N GLY A 681 -12.81 33.59 15.45
CA GLY A 681 -13.00 34.58 14.40
C GLY A 681 -14.42 34.55 13.85
N ALA A 682 -14.88 35.72 13.42
CA ALA A 682 -16.20 35.89 12.84
C ALA A 682 -16.15 36.91 11.70
N ASP A 683 -16.77 36.59 10.57
CA ASP A 683 -16.95 37.51 9.44
C ASP A 683 -18.33 37.31 8.76
N GLY A 684 -18.51 37.90 7.57
CA GLY A 684 -19.75 37.76 6.80
C GLY A 684 -20.00 36.35 6.25
N ASN A 685 -19.00 35.45 6.32
CA ASN A 685 -19.05 34.09 5.82
C ASN A 685 -19.23 33.05 6.94
N GLY A 686 -19.18 33.45 8.22
CA GLY A 686 -19.44 32.58 9.36
C GLY A 686 -18.63 32.94 10.59
N ASN A 687 -18.65 32.07 11.60
CA ASN A 687 -17.78 32.20 12.77
C ASN A 687 -17.36 30.84 13.36
N PHE A 688 -16.24 30.86 14.08
CA PHE A 688 -15.72 29.71 14.80
C PHE A 688 -16.12 29.73 16.28
N GLU A 689 -16.39 28.55 16.81
CA GLU A 689 -16.65 28.26 18.21
C GLU A 689 -15.63 27.22 18.69
N THR A 690 -14.65 27.64 19.49
CA THR A 690 -13.61 26.74 20.03
C THR A 690 -13.84 26.47 21.51
N TRP A 691 -13.71 25.20 21.89
CA TRP A 691 -13.77 24.71 23.26
C TRP A 691 -12.46 24.03 23.65
N VAL A 692 -12.00 24.30 24.88
CA VAL A 692 -10.91 23.54 25.52
C VAL A 692 -11.50 22.66 26.59
N LEU A 693 -11.15 21.39 26.57
CA LEU A 693 -11.80 20.34 27.34
C LEU A 693 -10.78 19.71 28.26
N VAL A 694 -11.03 19.75 29.56
CA VAL A 694 -10.07 19.26 30.55
C VAL A 694 -10.72 18.21 31.43
N GLN A 695 -10.17 16.99 31.35
CA GLN A 695 -10.54 15.86 32.19
C GLN A 695 -9.55 15.74 33.35
N ASN A 696 -10.09 15.62 34.58
CA ASN A 696 -9.33 15.23 35.76
C ASN A 696 -9.67 13.77 36.13
N PRO A 697 -8.83 12.80 35.73
CA PRO A 697 -9.07 11.39 36.06
C PRO A 697 -8.58 11.00 37.46
N GLY A 698 -7.95 11.91 38.19
CA GLY A 698 -7.35 11.66 39.49
C GLY A 698 -8.31 11.82 40.67
N ASP A 699 -7.84 11.38 41.83
CA ASP A 699 -8.61 11.40 43.09
C ASP A 699 -8.48 12.71 43.89
N THR A 700 -7.79 13.71 43.32
CA THR A 700 -7.60 15.04 43.91
C THR A 700 -8.11 16.11 42.96
N THR A 701 -8.65 17.20 43.50
CA THR A 701 -9.00 18.38 42.72
C THR A 701 -7.78 18.93 41.98
N ALA A 702 -7.94 19.27 40.70
CA ALA A 702 -6.92 19.85 39.83
C ALA A 702 -7.12 21.37 39.68
N ASN A 703 -6.06 22.14 39.88
CA ASN A 703 -6.01 23.58 39.60
C ASN A 703 -5.33 23.80 38.24
N VAL A 704 -6.15 24.09 37.23
CA VAL A 704 -5.74 24.17 35.84
C VAL A 704 -5.69 25.63 35.39
N THR A 705 -4.61 26.03 34.73
CA THR A 705 -4.46 27.36 34.11
C THR A 705 -4.36 27.22 32.59
N LEU A 706 -5.23 27.94 31.88
CA LEU A 706 -5.17 28.08 30.42
C LEU A 706 -4.38 29.34 30.07
N THR A 707 -3.49 29.23 29.10
CA THR A 707 -2.79 30.38 28.48
C THR A 707 -3.00 30.32 26.98
N TYR A 708 -3.53 31.39 26.41
CA TYR A 708 -3.74 31.51 24.97
C TYR A 708 -2.54 32.17 24.32
N MET A 709 -2.16 31.73 23.14
CA MET A 709 -1.19 32.42 22.29
C MET A 709 -1.92 32.92 21.05
N THR A 710 -1.87 34.23 20.81
CA THR A 710 -2.53 34.91 19.67
C THR A 710 -1.50 35.67 18.83
N PRO A 711 -1.86 36.27 17.68
CA PRO A 711 -0.95 37.09 16.88
C PRO A 711 -0.37 38.28 17.65
N ASP A 712 -1.06 38.76 18.68
CA ASP A 712 -0.62 39.84 19.57
C ASP A 712 0.24 39.35 20.75
N GLY A 713 0.50 38.04 20.84
CA GLY A 713 1.29 37.39 21.88
C GLY A 713 0.47 36.57 22.88
N GLU A 714 1.09 36.21 24.00
CA GLU A 714 0.41 35.45 25.05
C GLU A 714 -0.67 36.26 25.77
N LYS A 715 -1.79 35.61 26.05
CA LYS A 715 -2.90 36.16 26.82
C LYS A 715 -3.34 35.17 27.88
N ALA A 716 -3.44 35.64 29.13
CA ALA A 716 -3.91 34.83 30.24
C ALA A 716 -5.36 34.37 30.02
N GLY A 717 -5.56 33.06 30.11
CA GLY A 717 -6.88 32.41 30.10
C GLY A 717 -7.47 32.25 31.51
N PRO A 718 -8.59 31.54 31.63
CA PRO A 718 -9.18 31.25 32.93
C PRO A 718 -8.35 30.25 33.74
N VAL A 719 -8.53 30.30 35.06
CA VAL A 719 -8.09 29.28 36.00
C VAL A 719 -9.31 28.44 36.41
N LEU A 720 -9.19 27.13 36.34
CA LEU A 720 -10.26 26.17 36.62
C LEU A 720 -9.88 25.34 37.85
N GLU A 721 -10.83 25.18 38.77
CA GLU A 721 -10.77 24.13 39.78
C GLU A 721 -11.63 22.96 39.27
N ILE A 722 -11.02 21.81 39.00
CA ILE A 722 -11.70 20.63 38.45
C ILE A 722 -11.67 19.54 39.53
N ASP A 723 -12.83 19.19 40.08
CA ASP A 723 -12.95 18.19 41.13
C ASP A 723 -12.38 16.83 40.69
N ALA A 724 -12.04 15.99 41.68
CA ALA A 724 -11.60 14.63 41.43
C ALA A 724 -12.59 13.85 40.55
N ASN A 725 -12.08 13.02 39.63
CA ASN A 725 -12.87 12.19 38.73
C ASN A 725 -13.99 12.96 37.99
N SER A 726 -13.69 14.19 37.52
CA SER A 726 -14.64 15.09 36.85
C SER A 726 -14.02 15.74 35.61
N ARG A 727 -14.81 16.53 34.88
CA ARG A 727 -14.38 17.22 33.65
C ARG A 727 -15.08 18.57 33.51
N LYS A 728 -14.40 19.53 32.88
CA LYS A 728 -14.93 20.86 32.53
C LYS A 728 -14.52 21.30 31.13
N SER A 729 -15.39 22.04 30.44
CA SER A 729 -15.08 22.74 29.19
C SER A 729 -15.00 24.25 29.38
N VAL A 730 -14.20 24.90 28.53
CA VAL A 730 -14.06 26.35 28.46
C VAL A 730 -14.31 26.82 27.04
N ASN A 731 -15.23 27.78 26.85
CA ASN A 731 -15.38 28.47 25.58
C ASN A 731 -14.28 29.52 25.44
N VAL A 732 -13.42 29.36 24.43
CA VAL A 732 -12.26 30.21 24.22
C VAL A 732 -12.66 31.66 23.91
N ALA A 733 -13.81 31.87 23.26
CA ALA A 733 -14.32 33.20 22.90
C ALA A 733 -14.71 34.06 24.12
N GLU A 734 -14.92 33.46 25.29
CA GLU A 734 -15.17 34.22 26.52
C GLU A 734 -13.97 35.05 26.95
N THR A 735 -12.76 34.63 26.57
CA THR A 735 -11.52 35.33 26.89
C THR A 735 -10.90 36.03 25.67
N VAL A 736 -10.88 35.37 24.53
CA VAL A 736 -10.29 35.86 23.27
C VAL A 736 -11.35 35.88 22.16
N PRO A 737 -12.32 36.82 22.18
CA PRO A 737 -13.35 36.88 21.14
C PRO A 737 -12.82 37.47 19.82
N GLY A 738 -13.22 36.89 18.69
CA GLY A 738 -12.98 37.44 17.36
C GLY A 738 -11.55 37.24 16.83
N GLU A 739 -10.79 36.35 17.44
CA GLU A 739 -9.41 36.04 17.07
C GLU A 739 -9.34 34.83 16.13
N TRP A 740 -8.63 34.96 15.01
CA TRP A 740 -8.56 33.90 14.00
C TRP A 740 -7.52 32.83 14.32
N ASP A 741 -6.42 33.22 14.96
CA ASP A 741 -5.29 32.35 15.30
C ASP A 741 -5.16 32.25 16.83
N VAL A 742 -5.65 31.17 17.42
CA VAL A 742 -5.52 30.93 18.88
C VAL A 742 -5.01 29.54 19.15
N SER A 743 -3.83 29.41 19.78
CA SER A 743 -3.39 28.15 20.38
C SER A 743 -3.52 28.22 21.91
N THR A 744 -3.59 27.07 22.57
CA THR A 744 -3.78 27.00 24.02
C THR A 744 -2.71 26.13 24.66
N LYS A 745 -2.09 26.65 25.71
CA LYS A 745 -1.31 25.88 26.68
C LYS A 745 -2.17 25.63 27.92
N VAL A 746 -2.27 24.38 28.34
CA VAL A 746 -2.98 23.96 29.56
C VAL A 746 -1.93 23.48 30.57
N THR A 747 -1.93 24.07 31.75
CA THR A 747 -1.05 23.65 32.87
C THR A 747 -1.88 23.28 34.08
N SER A 748 -1.44 22.31 34.87
CA SER A 748 -2.17 21.81 36.03
C SER A 748 -1.20 21.44 37.14
N ASP A 749 -1.63 21.56 38.40
CA ASP A 749 -0.88 21.12 39.58
C ASP A 749 -0.92 19.60 39.80
N VAL A 750 -1.83 18.90 39.15
CA VAL A 750 -1.92 17.43 39.08
C VAL A 750 -2.19 16.96 37.64
N PRO A 751 -1.87 15.70 37.27
CA PRO A 751 -2.07 15.21 35.91
C PRO A 751 -3.53 15.28 35.44
N VAL A 752 -3.75 15.87 34.27
CA VAL A 752 -5.04 16.01 33.56
C VAL A 752 -4.90 15.57 32.10
N ILE A 753 -6.01 15.52 31.36
CA ILE A 753 -6.02 15.36 29.89
C ILE A 753 -6.68 16.59 29.29
N ALA A 754 -6.13 17.09 28.18
CA ALA A 754 -6.66 18.23 27.46
C ALA A 754 -6.92 17.93 25.97
N GLU A 755 -8.11 18.29 25.50
CA GLU A 755 -8.52 18.24 24.10
C GLU A 755 -9.09 19.61 23.66
N ARG A 756 -9.24 19.81 22.36
CA ARG A 756 -9.90 20.97 21.75
C ARG A 756 -10.86 20.54 20.66
N SER A 757 -12.13 20.94 20.81
CA SER A 757 -13.09 20.92 19.72
C SER A 757 -13.34 22.30 19.12
N VAL A 758 -13.57 22.32 17.82
CA VAL A 758 -13.86 23.53 17.03
C VAL A 758 -15.09 23.26 16.19
N TYR A 759 -16.04 24.19 16.21
CA TYR A 759 -17.23 24.15 15.37
C TYR A 759 -17.30 25.40 14.50
N TRP A 760 -17.72 25.21 13.25
CA TRP A 760 -17.96 26.30 12.31
C TRP A 760 -19.46 26.56 12.13
N HIS A 761 -19.87 27.80 12.32
CA HIS A 761 -21.22 28.24 11.97
C HIS A 761 -21.16 28.98 10.64
N ALA A 762 -21.81 28.44 9.61
CA ALA A 762 -22.01 29.17 8.36
C ALA A 762 -23.14 30.20 8.53
N PRO A 763 -23.31 31.16 7.60
CA PRO A 763 -24.29 32.22 7.75
C PRO A 763 -25.71 31.65 7.87
N GLY A 764 -26.30 31.77 9.05
CA GLY A 764 -27.62 31.25 9.37
C GLY A 764 -27.71 29.73 9.63
N VAL A 765 -26.57 29.03 9.74
CA VAL A 765 -26.51 27.59 10.01
C VAL A 765 -25.61 27.32 11.22
N TYR A 766 -26.20 26.82 12.29
CA TYR A 766 -25.49 26.52 13.55
C TYR A 766 -24.70 25.22 13.41
N ARG A 767 -23.38 25.25 13.71
CA ARG A 767 -22.44 24.11 13.66
C ARG A 767 -22.59 23.23 12.40
N GLN A 768 -22.16 23.76 11.27
CA GLN A 768 -22.18 23.07 9.98
C GLN A 768 -20.98 22.12 9.79
N ALA A 769 -19.84 22.45 10.40
CA ALA A 769 -18.66 21.59 10.40
C ALA A 769 -18.06 21.55 11.81
N ALA A 770 -17.30 20.50 12.09
CA ALA A 770 -16.64 20.29 13.36
C ALA A 770 -15.26 19.66 13.16
N HIS A 771 -14.37 19.89 14.11
CA HIS A 771 -13.04 19.32 14.20
C HIS A 771 -12.69 19.13 15.69
N ASP A 772 -11.83 18.17 16.01
CA ASP A 772 -11.35 17.90 17.35
C ASP A 772 -9.90 17.44 17.31
N SER A 773 -9.15 17.68 18.39
CA SER A 773 -7.75 17.28 18.49
C SER A 773 -7.31 17.17 19.95
N ILE A 774 -6.54 16.12 20.23
CA ILE A 774 -5.81 15.93 21.48
C ILE A 774 -4.65 16.92 21.57
N GLY A 775 -4.39 17.42 22.77
CA GLY A 775 -3.14 18.13 23.03
C GLY A 775 -1.91 17.23 22.91
N VAL A 776 -0.76 17.84 22.64
CA VAL A 776 0.54 17.19 22.74
C VAL A 776 1.23 17.57 24.04
N THR A 777 2.14 16.73 24.50
CA THR A 777 2.93 16.93 25.73
C THR A 777 4.41 16.96 25.35
N LEU A 778 5.22 17.68 26.12
CA LEU A 778 6.68 17.82 25.89
C LEU A 778 7.51 16.91 26.77
#